data_AF-A0A1Y2C4X0-F1
#
_entry.id   AF-A0A1Y2C4X0-F1
#
_cell.length_a   1.000
_cell.length_b   1.000
_cell.length_c   1.000
_cell.angle_alpha   90.00
_cell.angle_beta   90.00
_cell.angle_gamma   90.00
#
_symmetry.space_group_name_H-M   'P 1'
#
loop_
_entity.id
_entity.type
_entity.pdbx_description
1 polymer ?
#
loop_
_entity_poly.entity_id
_entity_poly.type
_entity_poly.pdbx_seq_one_letter_code
_entity_poly.pdbx_strand_id
1 'polypeptide(L)'
;MHFISKFLSIYLYSIWIFLISKVSTDKNNVTIKILTERPDKINEFYYKELYNFISNTISEKLNYNVIFDYEKEIPYPKISIMDMKTYNIKYAKEFRASNYDMFILNGDFLFSDASTVENVNIKKELDIFHMYEEYLDLTNYVNKDVSTLHKPLLYYKGYYDDNLYALPFELDFDVLYYYDNRNTTKSLNDINMANINWEELLRDSYRTIEKDSISIGLNEFDELLNFFIEYIFTRMDISLPENFEKLCSVESSGIMNNFKEFIFATKSKELNVTDAYDYFIEGKSSFFKGKASHYHYLKERNPSIRVTSLPGLYSILNSKYLVVNKNSSIDKNILAEVAIQLTSSEIQLLKAEKYGRVPTIALNTNKNKQKRDDIPEISTTNSALDTTKNMNNRINPNVNAASANNTDNKINNDNRINPDITVDEKNNNNVIITELNDLFEKLKIIDIKAIFKDEKSATFMEIQQYLPDNIKCILNSSCNLNEFFSLLENTKRVLLEKKDYSNVSFLVFYIPMVIFILFALTIIGLVIKYRNHPHLKVFSPDYCILIIIGIVFRIIHLAYKMQIHNVAFCKYNYVYETLYTDLCLFPMVAVTYRIYRIFNYSSNLNIGRNINKKIFISFIIGMLIMLTFSSVSSFFFNKYYIGSNREINTFRQPGCYYLHTSYLEFIERRINEIIYVIMVYMVIKTGKISKQYGEFKFVYIMLFTGLMEYLRDYLSDKTIIKDYYGFFILIIIISMIIDTLFVYYLVGSRIIYAINHPEELKKNIIDYNSYYRNYLTTRNITKFASGSKDNSIGSPWVGSIKQSSATIISGLEFSYNSSNDIFNSYNSSNDIFNSYNSSNDIFNKRQNSFTQLTKTNNSSTTINNTNEYQFNINNDQNSYLSNSYPSNSCTLLLSHSSPSDEPTLYIGHECTSKSNINNLLRSTSAGPSYNYKNSSSDNYSTFITKKSSHRHNQS
;
A
#
# COMPACT_ATOMS: atom_id res chain seq x y z
N MET A 1 23.46 27.99 -48.68
CA MET A 1 24.84 27.78 -48.16
C MET A 1 25.01 28.30 -46.72
N HIS A 2 24.72 29.57 -46.42
CA HIS A 2 25.06 30.19 -45.12
C HIS A 2 24.53 29.45 -43.85
N PHE A 3 23.35 28.82 -43.94
CA PHE A 3 22.77 28.01 -42.84
C PHE A 3 23.55 26.70 -42.59
N ILE A 4 23.91 25.98 -43.66
CA ILE A 4 24.70 24.74 -43.60
C ILE A 4 26.07 25.01 -42.98
N SER A 5 26.71 26.13 -43.34
CA SER A 5 27.98 26.56 -42.73
C SER A 5 27.88 26.76 -41.22
N LYS A 6 26.81 27.41 -40.71
CA LYS A 6 26.58 27.55 -39.26
C LYS A 6 26.32 26.21 -38.58
N PHE A 7 25.58 25.31 -39.22
CA PHE A 7 25.29 23.99 -38.66
C PHE A 7 26.56 23.11 -38.59
N LEU A 8 27.39 23.12 -39.64
CA LEU A 8 28.68 22.43 -39.64
C LEU A 8 29.64 23.02 -38.59
N SER A 9 29.63 24.34 -38.43
CA SER A 9 30.43 25.03 -37.39
C SER A 9 30.03 24.59 -35.99
N ILE A 10 28.73 24.57 -35.65
CA ILE A 10 28.24 24.11 -34.34
C ILE A 10 28.59 22.63 -34.13
N TYR A 11 28.42 21.79 -35.15
CA TYR A 11 28.73 20.36 -35.07
C TYR A 11 30.23 20.12 -34.84
N LEU A 12 31.12 20.79 -35.57
CA LEU A 12 32.57 20.73 -35.37
C LEU A 12 32.98 21.28 -34.00
N TYR A 13 32.31 22.33 -33.50
CA TYR A 13 32.55 22.85 -32.15
C TYR A 13 32.13 21.83 -31.08
N SER A 14 31.02 21.12 -31.27
CA SER A 14 30.58 20.06 -30.36
C SER A 14 31.54 18.86 -30.35
N ILE A 15 32.09 18.48 -31.52
CA ILE A 15 33.14 17.46 -31.64
C ILE A 15 34.42 17.94 -30.95
N TRP A 16 34.82 19.21 -31.12
CA TRP A 16 35.99 19.77 -30.44
C TRP A 16 35.84 19.80 -28.91
N ILE A 17 34.67 20.18 -28.40
CA ILE A 17 34.36 20.09 -26.96
C ILE A 17 34.42 18.63 -26.49
N PHE A 18 33.86 17.69 -27.26
CA PHE A 18 33.85 16.25 -26.93
C PHE A 18 35.26 15.61 -26.96
N LEU A 19 36.16 16.12 -27.80
CA LEU A 19 37.56 15.70 -27.86
C LEU A 19 38.39 16.34 -26.74
N ILE A 20 38.14 17.60 -26.38
CA ILE A 20 38.78 18.26 -25.23
C ILE A 20 38.31 17.64 -23.91
N SER A 21 37.03 17.26 -23.77
CA SER A 21 36.53 16.55 -22.58
C SER A 21 37.09 15.12 -22.43
N LYS A 22 37.90 14.65 -23.39
CA LYS A 22 38.64 13.38 -23.32
C LYS A 22 40.11 13.56 -22.91
N VAL A 23 40.53 14.79 -22.59
CA VAL A 23 41.90 15.09 -22.16
C VAL A 23 42.05 14.89 -20.66
N SER A 24 42.98 14.02 -20.29
CA SER A 24 43.49 13.81 -18.92
C SER A 24 42.43 13.50 -17.85
N THR A 25 41.85 12.30 -17.91
CA THR A 25 41.68 11.57 -16.65
C THR A 25 43.07 11.20 -16.13
N ASP A 26 43.66 12.10 -15.35
CA ASP A 26 44.70 11.71 -14.40
C ASP A 26 44.18 10.52 -13.57
N LYS A 27 45.09 9.65 -13.14
CA LYS A 27 44.79 8.59 -12.16
C LYS A 27 44.54 9.20 -10.77
N ASN A 28 43.55 10.09 -10.69
CA ASN A 28 43.07 10.66 -9.46
C ASN A 28 42.53 9.53 -8.59
N ASN A 29 42.86 9.56 -7.30
CA ASN A 29 42.42 8.57 -6.32
C ASN A 29 40.88 8.54 -6.27
N VAL A 30 40.27 7.60 -6.99
CA VAL A 30 38.82 7.41 -7.00
C VAL A 30 38.41 7.07 -5.58
N THR A 31 37.58 7.92 -4.99
CA THR A 31 37.03 7.72 -3.65
C THR A 31 35.61 7.20 -3.78
N ILE A 32 35.38 5.97 -3.35
CA ILE A 32 34.08 5.29 -3.35
C ILE A 32 33.49 5.42 -1.96
N LYS A 33 32.30 6.00 -1.86
CA LYS A 33 31.57 6.15 -0.59
C LYS A 33 30.54 5.05 -0.41
N ILE A 34 30.52 4.43 0.76
CA ILE A 34 29.62 3.33 1.10
C ILE A 34 28.79 3.74 2.31
N LEU A 35 27.48 3.93 2.11
CA LEU A 35 26.54 4.17 3.21
C LEU A 35 26.20 2.86 3.91
N THR A 36 26.12 2.87 5.22
CA THR A 36 25.77 1.69 6.02
C THR A 36 24.97 2.09 7.25
N GLU A 37 24.15 1.16 7.76
CA GLU A 37 23.41 1.36 9.00
C GLU A 37 24.37 1.54 10.18
N ARG A 38 24.01 2.43 11.12
CA ARG A 38 24.79 2.69 12.33
C ARG A 38 24.96 1.37 13.12
N PRO A 39 26.17 1.06 13.62
CA PRO A 39 26.36 -0.09 14.51
C PRO A 39 25.56 0.04 15.80
N ASP A 40 25.19 -1.12 16.36
CA ASP A 40 24.83 -1.20 17.77
C ASP A 40 26.03 -0.79 18.67
N LYS A 41 25.74 -0.28 19.87
CA LYS A 41 26.74 0.19 20.85
C LYS A 41 27.73 -0.92 21.28
N ILE A 42 27.35 -2.19 21.16
CA ILE A 42 28.18 -3.35 21.52
C ILE A 42 29.30 -3.52 20.47
N ASN A 43 28.99 -3.26 19.20
CA ASN A 43 29.88 -3.35 18.05
C ASN A 43 30.58 -2.03 17.67
N GLU A 44 30.09 -0.87 18.13
CA GLU A 44 30.48 0.48 17.67
C GLU A 44 32.00 0.75 17.69
N PHE A 45 32.73 0.20 18.67
CA PHE A 45 34.20 0.30 18.75
C PHE A 45 34.89 -0.41 17.57
N TYR A 46 34.70 -1.73 17.45
CA TYR A 46 35.32 -2.56 16.42
C TYR A 46 34.82 -2.22 15.01
N TYR A 47 33.62 -1.67 14.88
CA TYR A 47 33.06 -1.27 13.60
C TYR A 47 33.98 -0.28 12.86
N LYS A 48 34.46 0.76 13.56
CA LYS A 48 35.36 1.75 12.97
C LYS A 48 36.70 1.14 12.54
N GLU A 49 37.25 0.25 13.37
CA GLU A 49 38.52 -0.44 13.06
C GLU A 49 38.36 -1.40 11.88
N LEU A 50 37.29 -2.20 11.87
CA LEU A 50 36.92 -3.13 10.82
C LEU A 50 36.83 -2.44 9.45
N TYR A 51 36.11 -1.33 9.35
CA TYR A 51 35.94 -0.62 8.08
C TYR A 51 37.18 0.15 7.64
N ASN A 52 37.98 0.69 8.57
CA ASN A 52 39.29 1.24 8.25
C ASN A 52 40.24 0.15 7.72
N PHE A 53 40.24 -1.03 8.34
CA PHE A 53 41.05 -2.17 7.90
C PHE A 53 40.61 -2.67 6.51
N ILE A 54 39.30 -2.81 6.27
CA ILE A 54 38.76 -3.17 4.94
C ILE A 54 39.13 -2.09 3.92
N SER A 55 38.94 -0.80 4.24
CA SER A 55 39.29 0.33 3.37
C SER A 55 40.75 0.29 2.92
N ASN A 56 41.68 0.12 3.86
CA ASN A 56 43.11 0.01 3.56
C ASN A 56 43.39 -1.22 2.68
N THR A 57 42.81 -2.38 3.01
CA THR A 57 42.99 -3.63 2.24
C THR A 57 42.51 -3.48 0.79
N ILE A 58 41.38 -2.81 0.55
CA ILE A 58 40.89 -2.52 -0.80
C ILE A 58 41.78 -1.49 -1.51
N SER A 59 42.22 -0.45 -0.78
CA SER A 59 43.08 0.61 -1.31
C SER A 59 44.43 0.06 -1.79
N GLU A 60 45.06 -0.83 -1.01
CA GLU A 60 46.30 -1.51 -1.37
C GLU A 60 46.12 -2.43 -2.58
N LYS A 61 45.00 -3.15 -2.67
CA LYS A 61 44.78 -4.17 -3.70
C LYS A 61 44.30 -3.61 -5.05
N LEU A 62 43.45 -2.59 -5.05
CA LEU A 62 42.79 -2.04 -6.24
C LEU A 62 43.16 -0.58 -6.54
N ASN A 63 43.92 0.09 -5.67
CA ASN A 63 44.27 1.52 -5.81
C ASN A 63 43.03 2.44 -5.86
N TYR A 64 41.97 2.09 -5.11
CA TYR A 64 40.76 2.90 -4.92
C TYR A 64 40.54 3.16 -3.43
N ASN A 65 40.30 4.41 -3.05
CA ASN A 65 40.02 4.78 -1.67
C ASN A 65 38.56 4.46 -1.33
N VAL A 66 38.29 3.59 -0.35
CA VAL A 66 36.92 3.24 0.06
C VAL A 66 36.60 3.88 1.41
N ILE A 67 35.54 4.69 1.48
CA ILE A 67 35.10 5.33 2.72
C ILE A 67 33.75 4.77 3.12
N PHE A 68 33.67 4.21 4.33
CA PHE A 68 32.41 3.79 4.95
C PHE A 68 31.88 4.92 5.82
N ASP A 69 30.59 5.22 5.69
CA ASP A 69 29.91 6.28 6.45
C ASP A 69 28.52 5.82 6.88
N TYR A 70 27.95 6.48 7.90
CA TYR A 70 26.59 6.23 8.35
C TYR A 70 25.89 7.57 8.61
N GLU A 71 24.67 7.70 8.09
CA GLU A 71 23.93 8.95 8.18
C GLU A 71 23.47 9.20 9.63
N LYS A 72 24.07 10.20 10.28
CA LYS A 72 23.87 10.51 11.70
C LYS A 72 22.45 10.95 12.02
N GLU A 73 21.73 11.48 11.03
CA GLU A 73 20.34 11.87 11.20
C GLU A 73 19.33 10.71 11.04
N ILE A 74 19.76 9.48 10.77
CA ILE A 74 18.86 8.32 10.74
C ILE A 74 18.58 7.90 12.19
N PRO A 75 17.30 7.78 12.60
CA PRO A 75 16.95 7.41 13.97
C PRO A 75 17.41 5.99 14.28
N TYR A 76 18.18 5.85 15.36
CA TYR A 76 18.69 4.58 15.85
C TYR A 76 18.78 4.62 17.39
N PRO A 77 18.16 3.66 18.11
CA PRO A 77 17.37 2.54 17.61
C PRO A 77 16.02 2.96 17.01
N LYS A 78 15.42 2.06 16.22
CA LYS A 78 14.08 2.23 15.62
C LYS A 78 13.02 1.83 16.65
N ILE A 79 12.42 2.80 17.34
CA ILE A 79 11.50 2.55 18.48
C ILE A 79 10.02 2.83 18.19
N SER A 80 9.73 3.47 17.04
CA SER A 80 8.39 3.87 16.61
C SER A 80 8.18 3.75 15.08
N ILE A 81 6.92 3.80 14.65
CA ILE A 81 6.53 3.88 13.22
C ILE A 81 7.20 5.08 12.52
N MET A 82 7.33 6.22 13.22
CA MET A 82 7.90 7.44 12.65
C MET A 82 9.41 7.29 12.41
N ASP A 83 10.11 6.54 13.25
CA ASP A 83 11.53 6.24 13.07
C ASP A 83 11.72 5.35 11.83
N MET A 84 10.91 4.30 11.70
CA MET A 84 10.90 3.42 10.53
C MET A 84 10.59 4.18 9.23
N LYS A 85 9.58 5.05 9.22
CA LYS A 85 9.27 5.89 8.05
C LYS A 85 10.42 6.85 7.73
N THR A 86 11.03 7.47 8.75
CA THR A 86 12.18 8.36 8.57
C THR A 86 13.40 7.63 8.01
N TYR A 87 13.71 6.44 8.52
CA TYR A 87 14.76 5.54 8.01
C TYR A 87 14.52 5.24 6.52
N ASN A 88 13.33 4.75 6.16
CA ASN A 88 12.99 4.37 4.79
C ASN A 88 13.08 5.58 3.83
N ILE A 89 12.54 6.73 4.22
CA ILE A 89 12.56 7.97 3.42
C ILE A 89 13.99 8.50 3.23
N LYS A 90 14.88 8.37 4.23
CA LYS A 90 16.28 8.81 4.09
C LYS A 90 17.07 7.90 3.16
N TYR A 91 16.98 6.58 3.31
CA TYR A 91 17.60 5.65 2.36
C TYR A 91 17.08 5.84 0.93
N ALA A 92 15.77 6.02 0.74
CA ALA A 92 15.19 6.34 -0.56
C ALA A 92 15.81 7.60 -1.19
N LYS A 93 15.92 8.70 -0.43
CA LYS A 93 16.57 9.93 -0.92
C LYS A 93 18.04 9.71 -1.30
N GLU A 94 18.79 8.95 -0.50
CA GLU A 94 20.20 8.69 -0.78
C GLU A 94 20.43 7.77 -1.98
N PHE A 95 19.54 6.82 -2.30
CA PHE A 95 19.62 6.05 -3.55
C PHE A 95 19.48 6.91 -4.80
N ARG A 96 18.64 7.95 -4.74
CA ARG A 96 18.45 8.92 -5.83
C ARG A 96 19.56 9.95 -5.91
N ALA A 97 20.13 10.31 -4.76
CA ALA A 97 21.33 11.12 -4.73
C ALA A 97 22.53 10.32 -5.28
N SER A 98 23.49 11.04 -5.84
CA SER A 98 24.82 10.50 -6.15
C SER A 98 25.81 10.78 -5.00
N ASN A 99 25.32 10.85 -3.76
CA ASN A 99 26.11 11.15 -2.56
C ASN A 99 26.97 9.96 -2.13
N TYR A 100 26.42 8.75 -2.32
CA TYR A 100 27.00 7.46 -1.97
C TYR A 100 26.98 6.54 -3.19
N ASP A 101 28.05 5.76 -3.35
CA ASP A 101 28.28 4.91 -4.51
C ASP A 101 27.82 3.46 -4.29
N MET A 102 27.81 3.04 -3.03
CA MET A 102 27.30 1.73 -2.60
C MET A 102 26.57 1.85 -1.26
N PHE A 103 25.79 0.83 -0.93
CA PHE A 103 25.04 0.72 0.31
C PHE A 103 25.21 -0.68 0.92
N ILE A 104 25.42 -0.76 2.23
CA ILE A 104 25.29 -2.01 2.99
C ILE A 104 23.93 -2.00 3.68
N LEU A 105 22.99 -2.78 3.15
CA LEU A 105 21.60 -2.84 3.59
C LEU A 105 21.34 -4.11 4.40
N ASN A 106 20.45 -4.03 5.40
CA ASN A 106 19.86 -5.22 5.99
C ASN A 106 19.03 -5.97 4.93
N GLY A 107 19.13 -7.30 4.87
CA GLY A 107 18.40 -8.17 3.95
C GLY A 107 16.89 -8.13 4.13
N ASP A 108 16.44 -7.78 5.32
CA ASP A 108 15.04 -7.51 5.61
C ASP A 108 14.53 -6.26 4.89
N PHE A 109 15.38 -5.22 4.77
CA PHE A 109 15.10 -3.99 4.01
C PHE A 109 15.28 -4.17 2.50
N LEU A 110 16.20 -5.03 2.06
CA LEU A 110 16.45 -5.34 0.65
C LEU A 110 15.16 -5.87 -0.02
N PHE A 111 14.70 -5.20 -1.09
CA PHE A 111 13.42 -5.49 -1.78
C PHE A 111 12.18 -5.47 -0.84
N SER A 112 12.22 -4.78 0.30
CA SER A 112 11.13 -4.81 1.30
C SER A 112 9.84 -4.14 0.82
N ASP A 113 9.96 -3.23 -0.13
CA ASP A 113 8.93 -2.47 -0.84
C ASP A 113 8.25 -3.27 -1.97
N ALA A 114 8.79 -4.42 -2.36
CA ALA A 114 8.31 -5.22 -3.47
C ALA A 114 7.26 -6.25 -3.03
N SER A 115 6.06 -6.19 -3.62
CA SER A 115 5.00 -7.21 -3.56
C SER A 115 4.12 -7.11 -4.81
N THR A 116 3.31 -8.12 -5.10
CA THR A 116 2.36 -8.06 -6.23
C THR A 116 1.22 -7.07 -5.96
N VAL A 117 0.82 -6.90 -4.69
CA VAL A 117 -0.18 -5.94 -4.23
C VAL A 117 0.49 -4.91 -3.32
N GLU A 118 0.97 -3.86 -3.95
CA GLU A 118 1.86 -2.85 -3.37
C GLU A 118 1.10 -1.88 -2.45
N ASN A 119 1.81 -1.14 -1.59
CA ASN A 119 1.21 -0.05 -0.82
C ASN A 119 1.44 1.31 -1.49
N VAL A 120 0.37 1.96 -1.96
CA VAL A 120 0.42 3.23 -2.69
C VAL A 120 0.86 4.38 -1.77
N ASN A 121 0.56 4.32 -0.47
CA ASN A 121 0.98 5.33 0.50
C ASN A 121 2.50 5.25 0.71
N ILE A 122 3.08 4.05 0.84
CA ILE A 122 4.53 3.86 0.96
C ILE A 122 5.25 4.44 -0.27
N LYS A 123 4.80 4.11 -1.50
CA LYS A 123 5.38 4.67 -2.73
C LYS A 123 5.31 6.19 -2.79
N LYS A 124 4.22 6.78 -2.30
CA LYS A 124 4.05 8.24 -2.20
C LYS A 124 4.91 8.88 -1.10
N GLU A 125 5.14 8.19 0.01
CA GLU A 125 5.99 8.67 1.12
C GLU A 125 7.48 8.61 0.76
N LEU A 126 7.91 7.54 0.10
CA LEU A 126 9.29 7.38 -0.40
C LEU A 126 9.59 8.25 -1.63
N ASP A 127 8.55 8.64 -2.37
CA ASP A 127 8.62 9.24 -3.73
C ASP A 127 9.25 8.31 -4.80
N ILE A 128 9.66 7.09 -4.42
CA ILE A 128 10.23 6.05 -5.30
C ILE A 128 9.17 5.00 -5.62
N PHE A 129 9.15 4.51 -6.86
CA PHE A 129 8.28 3.39 -7.23
C PHE A 129 8.80 2.07 -6.70
N HIS A 130 10.05 1.70 -6.99
CA HIS A 130 10.75 0.59 -6.34
C HIS A 130 12.18 0.96 -5.99
N MET A 131 12.64 0.59 -4.79
CA MET A 131 14.03 0.86 -4.37
C MET A 131 15.04 0.16 -5.29
N TYR A 132 14.71 -1.04 -5.76
CA TYR A 132 15.60 -1.81 -6.63
C TYR A 132 15.75 -1.27 -8.05
N GLU A 133 14.87 -0.35 -8.50
CA GLU A 133 15.07 0.33 -9.79
C GLU A 133 16.27 1.28 -9.77
N GLU A 134 16.69 1.72 -8.57
CA GLU A 134 17.87 2.54 -8.30
C GLU A 134 19.15 1.70 -8.04
N TYR A 135 19.03 0.36 -8.01
CA TYR A 135 20.17 -0.55 -7.83
C TYR A 135 20.79 -0.87 -9.19
N LEU A 136 22.13 -1.03 -9.24
CA LEU A 136 22.80 -1.56 -10.42
C LEU A 136 22.52 -3.07 -10.55
N ASP A 137 22.09 -3.50 -11.73
CA ASP A 137 22.04 -4.93 -12.09
C ASP A 137 23.47 -5.47 -12.25
N LEU A 138 23.87 -6.36 -11.35
CA LEU A 138 25.18 -6.99 -11.26
C LEU A 138 25.28 -8.29 -12.06
N THR A 139 24.19 -8.77 -12.68
CA THR A 139 24.10 -10.08 -13.36
C THR A 139 25.18 -10.30 -14.42
N ASN A 140 25.56 -9.23 -15.14
CA ASN A 140 26.57 -9.28 -16.19
C ASN A 140 28.01 -9.00 -15.69
N TYR A 141 28.17 -8.54 -14.44
CA TYR A 141 29.46 -8.20 -13.85
C TYR A 141 30.01 -9.33 -12.97
N VAL A 142 29.12 -10.10 -12.34
CA VAL A 142 29.48 -11.16 -11.39
C VAL A 142 29.56 -12.51 -12.13
N ASN A 143 30.77 -13.05 -12.25
CA ASN A 143 30.95 -14.39 -12.81
C ASN A 143 30.24 -15.45 -11.95
N LYS A 144 29.63 -16.46 -12.59
CA LYS A 144 28.90 -17.55 -11.94
C LYS A 144 29.73 -18.29 -10.88
N ASP A 145 31.05 -18.32 -11.02
CA ASP A 145 31.94 -18.92 -10.00
C ASP A 145 31.81 -18.25 -8.62
N VAL A 146 31.53 -16.94 -8.57
CA VAL A 146 31.31 -16.19 -7.30
C VAL A 146 30.08 -16.72 -6.55
N SER A 147 29.04 -17.19 -7.26
CA SER A 147 27.85 -17.80 -6.64
C SER A 147 28.18 -19.04 -5.81
N THR A 148 29.27 -19.75 -6.14
CA THR A 148 29.69 -20.98 -5.44
C THR A 148 30.46 -20.71 -4.15
N LEU A 149 30.89 -19.47 -3.91
CA LEU A 149 31.66 -19.08 -2.72
C LEU A 149 30.75 -18.87 -1.50
N HIS A 150 29.59 -18.23 -1.71
CA HIS A 150 28.64 -17.90 -0.65
C HIS A 150 27.70 -19.07 -0.34
N LYS A 151 27.14 -19.10 0.88
CA LYS A 151 26.04 -20.02 1.22
C LYS A 151 24.87 -19.77 0.24
N PRO A 152 24.38 -20.77 -0.52
CA PRO A 152 23.45 -20.52 -1.63
C PRO A 152 22.19 -19.74 -1.24
N LEU A 153 21.62 -20.02 -0.07
CA LEU A 153 20.46 -19.30 0.47
C LEU A 153 20.68 -17.78 0.56
N LEU A 154 21.89 -17.34 0.96
CA LEU A 154 22.22 -15.92 1.02
C LEU A 154 22.40 -15.34 -0.39
N TYR A 155 23.11 -16.05 -1.27
CA TYR A 155 23.34 -15.57 -2.63
C TYR A 155 22.03 -15.36 -3.42
N TYR A 156 21.08 -16.30 -3.31
CA TYR A 156 19.77 -16.17 -3.97
C TYR A 156 18.90 -15.04 -3.40
N LYS A 157 19.07 -14.62 -2.14
CA LYS A 157 18.38 -13.42 -1.60
C LYS A 157 18.83 -12.11 -2.27
N GLY A 158 19.96 -12.10 -2.98
CA GLY A 158 20.42 -10.96 -3.78
C GLY A 158 19.71 -10.79 -5.13
N TYR A 159 18.87 -11.76 -5.53
CA TYR A 159 18.14 -11.75 -6.80
C TYR A 159 16.72 -11.18 -6.67
N TYR A 160 16.30 -10.48 -7.70
CA TYR A 160 14.91 -10.07 -7.93
C TYR A 160 14.59 -10.15 -9.43
N ASP A 161 13.47 -10.79 -9.79
CA ASP A 161 13.06 -11.07 -11.18
C ASP A 161 14.21 -11.58 -12.07
N ASP A 162 14.88 -12.66 -11.63
CA ASP A 162 16.06 -13.30 -12.26
C ASP A 162 17.33 -12.44 -12.41
N ASN A 163 17.34 -11.19 -11.94
CA ASN A 163 18.49 -10.29 -11.96
C ASN A 163 19.13 -10.16 -10.57
N LEU A 164 20.46 -10.16 -10.50
CA LEU A 164 21.25 -9.98 -9.28
C LEU A 164 21.45 -8.49 -9.00
N TYR A 165 20.96 -7.97 -7.88
CA TYR A 165 21.17 -6.56 -7.49
C TYR A 165 22.04 -6.37 -6.26
N ALA A 166 22.29 -7.44 -5.48
CA ALA A 166 22.95 -7.33 -4.18
C ALA A 166 23.85 -8.54 -3.88
N LEU A 167 25.02 -8.31 -3.28
CA LEU A 167 25.98 -9.36 -2.91
C LEU A 167 26.01 -9.59 -1.39
N PRO A 168 26.05 -10.85 -0.90
CA PRO A 168 26.10 -11.12 0.55
C PRO A 168 27.35 -10.53 1.21
N PHE A 169 27.16 -9.56 2.12
CA PHE A 169 28.24 -8.84 2.77
C PHE A 169 28.51 -9.33 4.20
N GLU A 170 27.46 -9.50 5.02
CA GLU A 170 27.57 -10.00 6.40
C GLU A 170 26.48 -11.03 6.70
N LEU A 171 26.81 -11.95 7.60
CA LEU A 171 25.91 -12.94 8.17
C LEU A 171 25.95 -12.80 9.70
N ASP A 172 24.79 -12.90 10.32
CA ASP A 172 24.62 -12.90 11.76
C ASP A 172 23.31 -13.66 12.11
N PHE A 173 23.14 -14.00 13.38
CA PHE A 173 21.97 -14.73 13.87
C PHE A 173 21.84 -14.55 15.38
N ASP A 174 20.65 -14.79 15.92
CA ASP A 174 20.36 -14.54 17.32
C ASP A 174 20.78 -15.74 18.20
N VAL A 175 21.41 -15.45 19.34
CA VAL A 175 21.99 -16.42 20.29
C VAL A 175 21.74 -16.01 21.74
N LEU A 176 21.93 -16.95 22.67
CA LEU A 176 21.92 -16.67 24.11
C LEU A 176 23.35 -16.66 24.67
N TYR A 177 23.67 -15.62 25.42
CA TYR A 177 24.90 -15.49 26.19
C TYR A 177 24.64 -15.78 27.67
N TYR A 178 25.60 -16.42 28.34
CA TYR A 178 25.54 -16.70 29.78
C TYR A 178 26.94 -16.80 30.39
N TYR A 179 27.03 -16.79 31.72
CA TYR A 179 28.29 -16.93 32.46
C TYR A 179 28.59 -18.39 32.85
N ASP A 180 29.78 -18.88 32.53
CA ASP A 180 30.34 -20.17 32.95
C ASP A 180 30.77 -20.13 34.43
N ASN A 181 29.77 -20.16 35.32
CA ASN A 181 30.00 -20.17 36.76
C ASN A 181 30.26 -21.60 37.27
N ARG A 182 31.53 -21.98 37.40
CA ARG A 182 31.99 -23.32 37.83
C ARG A 182 31.44 -23.81 39.18
N ASN A 183 30.81 -22.94 39.97
CA ASN A 183 30.29 -23.25 41.30
C ASN A 183 28.84 -23.77 41.32
N THR A 184 28.10 -23.73 40.20
CA THR A 184 26.74 -24.31 40.12
C THR A 184 26.80 -25.75 39.60
N THR A 185 26.30 -26.71 40.40
CA THR A 185 26.48 -28.17 40.21
C THR A 185 25.68 -28.81 39.07
N LYS A 186 24.90 -28.04 38.32
CA LYS A 186 24.45 -28.40 36.96
C LYS A 186 25.10 -27.43 35.99
N SER A 187 25.83 -27.95 35.01
CA SER A 187 26.40 -27.08 33.99
C SER A 187 25.28 -26.65 33.04
N LEU A 188 25.28 -25.39 32.62
CA LEU A 188 24.32 -24.91 31.63
C LEU A 188 24.51 -25.59 30.25
N ASN A 189 25.69 -26.21 30.02
CA ASN A 189 25.96 -27.08 28.86
C ASN A 189 25.08 -28.34 28.83
N ASP A 190 24.52 -28.77 29.96
CA ASP A 190 23.63 -29.94 30.04
C ASP A 190 22.19 -29.63 29.56
N ILE A 191 21.86 -28.36 29.34
CA ILE A 191 20.53 -27.94 28.85
C ILE A 191 20.45 -28.16 27.34
N ASN A 192 19.73 -29.19 26.92
CA ASN A 192 19.45 -29.44 25.51
C ASN A 192 18.44 -28.42 24.95
N MET A 193 18.96 -27.30 24.42
CA MET A 193 18.18 -26.21 23.82
C MET A 193 17.21 -26.67 22.72
N ALA A 194 17.43 -27.81 22.07
CA ALA A 194 16.52 -28.33 21.04
C ALA A 194 15.18 -28.83 21.58
N ASN A 195 15.14 -29.22 22.86
CA ASN A 195 13.97 -29.84 23.49
C ASN A 195 13.24 -28.92 24.47
N ILE A 196 13.71 -27.68 24.67
CA ILE A 196 13.07 -26.70 25.56
C ILE A 196 12.39 -25.59 24.77
N ASN A 197 11.35 -25.00 25.36
CA ASN A 197 10.79 -23.71 24.95
C ASN A 197 11.25 -22.55 25.86
N TRP A 198 10.81 -21.34 25.55
CA TRP A 198 11.16 -20.12 26.29
C TRP A 198 10.67 -20.13 27.74
N GLU A 199 9.48 -20.65 28.03
CA GLU A 199 8.94 -20.74 29.39
C GLU A 199 9.68 -21.76 30.25
N GLU A 200 10.17 -22.85 29.65
CA GLU A 200 10.96 -23.86 30.33
C GLU A 200 12.34 -23.33 30.69
N LEU A 201 13.00 -22.61 29.76
CA LEU A 201 14.24 -21.88 30.04
C LEU A 201 14.05 -20.87 31.19
N LEU A 202 12.94 -20.13 31.18
CA LEU A 202 12.60 -19.17 32.22
C LEU A 202 12.39 -19.85 33.59
N ARG A 203 11.67 -20.97 33.62
CA ARG A 203 11.37 -21.72 34.85
C ARG A 203 12.60 -22.39 35.45
N ASP A 204 13.48 -22.95 34.62
CA ASP A 204 14.67 -23.64 35.11
C ASP A 204 15.78 -22.67 35.52
N SER A 205 15.86 -21.47 34.92
CA SER A 205 16.73 -20.40 35.41
C SER A 205 16.30 -19.86 36.79
N TYR A 206 15.01 -19.63 37.04
CA TYR A 206 14.51 -19.25 38.38
C TYR A 206 14.87 -20.23 39.50
N ARG A 207 15.10 -21.51 39.18
CA ARG A 207 15.53 -22.53 40.17
C ARG A 207 16.99 -22.40 40.60
N THR A 208 17.78 -21.56 39.93
CA THR A 208 19.23 -21.48 40.11
C THR A 208 19.71 -20.15 40.68
N ILE A 209 19.01 -19.03 40.47
CA ILE A 209 19.51 -17.67 40.77
C ILE A 209 18.34 -16.74 41.16
N GLU A 210 18.48 -15.89 42.19
CA GLU A 210 17.50 -14.86 42.62
C GLU A 210 17.38 -13.64 41.67
N LYS A 211 17.93 -13.73 40.46
CA LYS A 211 18.07 -12.62 39.51
C LYS A 211 16.99 -12.70 38.43
N ASP A 212 16.79 -11.60 37.71
CA ASP A 212 16.00 -11.65 36.48
C ASP A 212 16.65 -12.66 35.52
N SER A 213 15.86 -13.54 34.92
CA SER A 213 16.42 -14.73 34.28
C SER A 213 17.01 -14.43 32.90
N ILE A 214 16.34 -13.62 32.09
CA ILE A 214 16.71 -13.34 30.69
C ILE A 214 16.54 -11.84 30.40
N SER A 215 17.57 -11.18 29.85
CA SER A 215 17.47 -9.81 29.31
C SER A 215 17.39 -9.82 27.77
N ILE A 216 16.43 -9.07 27.22
CA ILE A 216 16.16 -8.95 25.78
C ILE A 216 15.82 -7.48 25.45
N GLY A 217 16.32 -6.95 24.33
CA GLY A 217 16.13 -5.54 23.92
C GLY A 217 14.81 -5.25 23.19
N LEU A 218 13.66 -5.50 23.82
CA LEU A 218 12.35 -5.50 23.15
C LEU A 218 11.70 -4.12 22.92
N ASN A 219 12.34 -3.03 23.32
CA ASN A 219 11.89 -1.70 22.94
C ASN A 219 12.21 -1.35 21.47
N GLU A 220 13.08 -2.10 20.80
CA GLU A 220 13.42 -1.88 19.39
C GLU A 220 12.45 -2.65 18.48
N PHE A 221 11.96 -2.03 17.40
CA PHE A 221 10.91 -2.60 16.53
C PHE A 221 11.36 -3.90 15.84
N ASP A 222 12.59 -3.92 15.31
CA ASP A 222 13.16 -5.09 14.64
C ASP A 222 13.34 -6.26 15.63
N GLU A 223 13.93 -6.01 16.81
CA GLU A 223 14.15 -7.04 17.82
C GLU A 223 12.87 -7.57 18.45
N LEU A 224 11.85 -6.73 18.63
CA LEU A 224 10.54 -7.16 19.10
C LEU A 224 9.85 -8.09 18.10
N LEU A 225 9.86 -7.72 16.82
CA LEU A 225 9.28 -8.53 15.75
C LEU A 225 10.04 -9.85 15.60
N ASN A 226 11.38 -9.78 15.61
CA ASN A 226 12.23 -10.96 15.51
C ASN A 226 11.98 -11.93 16.67
N PHE A 227 12.01 -11.43 17.91
CA PHE A 227 11.75 -12.26 19.09
C PHE A 227 10.33 -12.85 19.10
N PHE A 228 9.31 -12.08 18.68
CA PHE A 228 7.94 -12.58 18.56
C PHE A 228 7.82 -13.76 17.59
N ILE A 229 8.48 -13.68 16.44
CA ILE A 229 8.49 -14.76 15.45
C ILE A 229 9.23 -16.00 15.99
N GLU A 230 10.44 -15.84 16.54
CA GLU A 230 11.19 -16.95 17.15
C GLU A 230 10.40 -17.64 18.26
N TYR A 231 9.75 -16.86 19.13
CA TYR A 231 8.87 -17.37 20.17
C TYR A 231 7.74 -18.24 19.59
N ILE A 232 7.06 -17.79 18.54
CA ILE A 232 6.01 -18.57 17.87
C ILE A 232 6.58 -19.87 17.30
N PHE A 233 7.74 -19.86 16.66
CA PHE A 233 8.35 -21.06 16.07
C PHE A 233 8.67 -22.16 17.09
N THR A 234 8.95 -21.82 18.35
CA THR A 234 9.08 -22.83 19.42
C THR A 234 7.78 -23.58 19.74
N ARG A 235 6.63 -23.03 19.32
CA ARG A 235 5.28 -23.58 19.56
C ARG A 235 4.61 -24.14 18.30
N MET A 236 4.83 -23.51 17.15
CA MET A 236 4.27 -23.93 15.85
C MET A 236 5.07 -23.35 14.68
N ASP A 237 5.34 -24.18 13.67
CA ASP A 237 6.04 -23.76 12.45
C ASP A 237 5.10 -22.97 11.53
N ILE A 238 5.22 -21.64 11.56
CA ILE A 238 4.40 -20.72 10.75
C ILE A 238 4.92 -20.49 9.33
N SER A 239 5.98 -21.20 8.91
CA SER A 239 6.32 -21.28 7.48
C SER A 239 5.25 -22.04 6.69
N LEU A 240 4.51 -22.94 7.34
CA LEU A 240 3.38 -23.66 6.77
C LEU A 240 2.13 -22.76 6.72
N PRO A 241 1.47 -22.58 5.56
CA PRO A 241 0.30 -21.71 5.43
C PRO A 241 -0.84 -22.02 6.41
N GLU A 242 -1.13 -23.30 6.65
CA GLU A 242 -2.17 -23.75 7.60
C GLU A 242 -1.89 -23.27 9.04
N ASN A 243 -0.62 -23.31 9.46
CA ASN A 243 -0.21 -22.83 10.78
C ASN A 243 -0.28 -21.30 10.86
N PHE A 244 0.06 -20.59 9.78
CA PHE A 244 -0.14 -19.14 9.72
C PHE A 244 -1.63 -18.76 9.79
N GLU A 245 -2.51 -19.49 9.11
CA GLU A 245 -3.97 -19.30 9.22
C GLU A 245 -4.47 -19.55 10.64
N LYS A 246 -3.93 -20.58 11.31
CA LYS A 246 -4.24 -20.87 12.72
C LYS A 246 -3.75 -19.75 13.65
N LEU A 247 -2.55 -19.20 13.42
CA LEU A 247 -2.03 -18.03 14.15
C LEU A 247 -2.94 -16.80 14.01
N CYS A 248 -3.54 -16.59 12.83
CA CYS A 248 -4.50 -15.51 12.59
C CYS A 248 -5.87 -15.74 13.24
N SER A 249 -6.13 -16.90 13.85
CA SER A 249 -7.42 -17.21 14.47
C SER A 249 -7.48 -16.82 15.95
N VAL A 250 -8.68 -16.54 16.44
CA VAL A 250 -8.94 -16.25 17.87
C VAL A 250 -8.54 -17.43 18.78
N GLU A 251 -8.45 -18.65 18.26
CA GLU A 251 -7.95 -19.83 18.98
C GLU A 251 -6.48 -19.66 19.42
N SER A 252 -5.68 -18.88 18.67
CA SER A 252 -4.29 -18.54 19.02
C SER A 252 -4.16 -17.44 20.07
N SER A 253 -5.26 -16.93 20.64
CA SER A 253 -5.25 -16.03 21.80
C SER A 253 -4.44 -16.60 22.98
N GLY A 254 -4.46 -17.93 23.18
CA GLY A 254 -3.63 -18.59 24.19
C GLY A 254 -2.12 -18.42 23.94
N ILE A 255 -1.67 -18.44 22.68
CA ILE A 255 -0.25 -18.22 22.34
C ILE A 255 0.15 -16.77 22.63
N MET A 256 -0.70 -15.81 22.28
CA MET A 256 -0.44 -14.39 22.54
C MET A 256 -0.46 -14.06 24.05
N ASN A 257 -1.37 -14.67 24.82
CA ASN A 257 -1.39 -14.50 26.27
C ASN A 257 -0.12 -15.08 26.92
N ASN A 258 0.31 -16.28 26.51
CA ASN A 258 1.57 -16.86 26.98
C ASN A 258 2.79 -15.98 26.63
N PHE A 259 2.84 -15.43 25.41
CA PHE A 259 3.89 -14.49 25.00
C PHE A 259 3.92 -13.27 25.93
N LYS A 260 2.75 -12.66 26.16
CA LYS A 260 2.59 -11.50 27.04
C LYS A 260 3.00 -11.80 28.48
N GLU A 261 2.63 -12.94 29.04
CA GLU A 261 3.05 -13.39 30.37
C GLU A 261 4.57 -13.59 30.45
N PHE A 262 5.18 -14.21 29.45
CA PHE A 262 6.64 -14.36 29.35
C PHE A 262 7.37 -13.00 29.29
N ILE A 263 6.87 -12.03 28.51
CA ILE A 263 7.43 -10.67 28.46
C ILE A 263 7.34 -9.95 29.80
N PHE A 264 6.22 -10.09 30.53
CA PHE A 264 6.10 -9.48 31.86
C PHE A 264 7.05 -10.12 32.88
N ALA A 265 7.25 -11.43 32.83
CA ALA A 265 8.15 -12.14 33.74
C ALA A 265 9.64 -11.79 33.53
N THR A 266 10.04 -11.45 32.29
CA THR A 266 11.43 -11.10 31.94
C THR A 266 11.79 -9.63 32.13
N LYS A 267 10.83 -8.74 32.44
CA LYS A 267 11.00 -7.26 32.47
C LYS A 267 11.61 -6.63 31.20
N SER A 268 11.77 -7.40 30.12
CA SER A 268 12.57 -7.02 28.95
C SER A 268 11.88 -6.01 28.01
N LYS A 269 10.60 -5.72 28.26
CA LYS A 269 9.73 -4.87 27.44
C LYS A 269 10.24 -3.44 27.22
N GLU A 270 10.90 -2.85 28.21
CA GLU A 270 11.34 -1.45 28.20
C GLU A 270 12.83 -1.29 27.87
N LEU A 271 13.57 -2.40 27.73
CA LEU A 271 15.00 -2.40 27.44
C LEU A 271 15.24 -2.25 25.94
N ASN A 272 16.19 -1.40 25.56
CA ASN A 272 16.83 -1.49 24.25
C ASN A 272 17.91 -2.59 24.28
N VAL A 273 18.51 -2.96 23.15
CA VAL A 273 19.58 -3.98 23.09
C VAL A 273 20.77 -3.59 23.96
N THR A 274 21.09 -2.28 23.98
CA THR A 274 22.09 -1.69 24.88
C THR A 274 21.77 -1.95 26.35
N ASP A 275 20.54 -1.65 26.78
CA ASP A 275 20.16 -1.75 28.18
C ASP A 275 20.12 -3.22 28.62
N ALA A 276 19.64 -4.12 27.76
CA ALA A 276 19.65 -5.55 27.99
C ALA A 276 21.07 -6.15 28.10
N TYR A 277 22.03 -5.62 27.34
CA TYR A 277 23.45 -5.94 27.44
C TYR A 277 24.06 -5.40 28.74
N ASP A 278 23.83 -4.13 29.08
CA ASP A 278 24.38 -3.51 30.28
C ASP A 278 23.83 -4.24 31.54
N TYR A 279 22.54 -4.62 31.55
CA TYR A 279 21.91 -5.45 32.59
C TYR A 279 22.59 -6.82 32.76
N PHE A 280 23.03 -7.43 31.65
CA PHE A 280 23.73 -8.72 31.68
C PHE A 280 25.17 -8.58 32.18
N ILE A 281 25.90 -7.57 31.72
CA ILE A 281 27.30 -7.32 32.14
C ILE A 281 27.40 -6.91 33.61
N GLU A 282 26.41 -6.20 34.14
CA GLU A 282 26.25 -5.94 35.57
C GLU A 282 25.84 -7.20 36.37
N GLY A 283 25.61 -8.32 35.68
CA GLY A 283 25.15 -9.57 36.25
C GLY A 283 23.78 -9.44 36.89
N LYS A 284 22.89 -8.60 36.39
CA LYS A 284 21.48 -8.51 36.83
C LYS A 284 20.59 -9.50 36.08
N SER A 285 20.97 -9.94 34.88
CA SER A 285 20.38 -11.09 34.19
C SER A 285 21.28 -12.32 34.19
N SER A 286 20.69 -13.51 34.04
CA SER A 286 21.43 -14.78 33.92
C SER A 286 21.76 -15.11 32.46
N PHE A 287 20.86 -14.75 31.55
CA PHE A 287 21.01 -14.84 30.11
C PHE A 287 20.83 -13.48 29.43
N PHE A 288 21.51 -13.28 28.31
CA PHE A 288 21.29 -12.17 27.38
C PHE A 288 20.99 -12.71 25.98
N LYS A 289 19.89 -12.28 25.36
CA LYS A 289 19.67 -12.53 23.93
C LYS A 289 20.39 -11.44 23.11
N GLY A 290 21.39 -11.84 22.34
CA GLY A 290 22.16 -10.95 21.47
C GLY A 290 22.41 -11.56 20.08
N LYS A 291 23.21 -10.88 19.27
CA LYS A 291 23.62 -11.36 17.94
C LYS A 291 24.93 -12.13 18.04
N ALA A 292 25.11 -13.20 17.26
CA ALA A 292 26.32 -14.03 17.25
C ALA A 292 27.61 -13.20 17.08
N SER A 293 27.57 -12.12 16.31
CA SER A 293 28.72 -11.22 16.14
C SER A 293 29.13 -10.43 17.40
N HIS A 294 28.29 -10.36 18.44
CA HIS A 294 28.66 -9.82 19.75
C HIS A 294 29.66 -10.72 20.50
N TYR A 295 29.78 -12.01 20.13
CA TYR A 295 30.47 -12.99 20.97
C TYR A 295 31.96 -12.69 21.15
N HIS A 296 32.64 -12.21 20.10
CA HIS A 296 34.06 -11.90 20.15
C HIS A 296 34.37 -10.82 21.20
N TYR A 297 33.70 -9.66 21.12
CA TYR A 297 33.83 -8.60 22.13
C TYR A 297 33.41 -9.07 23.54
N LEU A 298 32.33 -9.84 23.67
CA LEU A 298 31.89 -10.38 24.95
C LEU A 298 32.97 -11.28 25.59
N LYS A 299 33.60 -12.15 24.80
CA LYS A 299 34.62 -13.12 25.24
C LYS A 299 35.95 -12.44 25.57
N GLU A 300 36.33 -11.40 24.83
CA GLU A 300 37.48 -10.54 25.16
C GLU A 300 37.26 -9.78 26.48
N ARG A 301 36.08 -9.16 26.65
CA ARG A 301 35.74 -8.41 27.86
C ARG A 301 35.59 -9.31 29.09
N ASN A 302 35.10 -10.54 28.93
CA ASN A 302 35.04 -11.53 29.99
C ASN A 302 35.13 -12.98 29.46
N PRO A 303 36.29 -13.66 29.61
CA PRO A 303 36.49 -15.04 29.14
C PRO A 303 35.61 -16.11 29.79
N SER A 304 34.82 -15.78 30.82
CA SER A 304 33.81 -16.70 31.38
C SER A 304 32.48 -16.67 30.63
N ILE A 305 32.26 -15.73 29.71
CA ILE A 305 31.05 -15.72 28.88
C ILE A 305 31.09 -16.88 27.87
N ARG A 306 29.95 -17.53 27.70
CA ARG A 306 29.69 -18.60 26.73
C ARG A 306 28.49 -18.21 25.87
N VAL A 307 28.38 -18.87 24.73
CA VAL A 307 27.29 -18.71 23.78
C VAL A 307 26.54 -20.04 23.61
N THR A 308 25.23 -19.98 23.36
CA THR A 308 24.42 -21.16 23.04
C THR A 308 23.27 -20.77 22.11
N SER A 309 22.66 -21.75 21.46
CA SER A 309 21.49 -21.56 20.59
C SER A 309 20.25 -21.12 21.38
N LEU A 310 19.31 -20.48 20.69
CA LEU A 310 17.98 -20.19 21.24
C LEU A 310 17.18 -21.50 21.47
N PRO A 311 16.15 -21.49 22.36
CA PRO A 311 15.17 -22.56 22.52
C PRO A 311 14.57 -23.06 21.19
N GLY A 312 14.40 -24.38 21.07
CA GLY A 312 13.91 -25.05 19.86
C GLY A 312 14.88 -25.06 18.67
N LEU A 313 16.09 -24.52 18.83
CA LEU A 313 17.09 -24.24 17.78
C LEU A 313 16.62 -23.25 16.69
N TYR A 314 15.55 -22.50 16.91
CA TYR A 314 15.06 -21.51 15.94
C TYR A 314 15.76 -20.17 16.13
N SER A 315 16.25 -19.55 15.06
CA SER A 315 16.93 -18.25 15.13
C SER A 315 16.78 -17.50 13.80
N ILE A 316 16.60 -16.19 13.85
CA ILE A 316 16.40 -15.36 12.65
C ILE A 316 17.72 -15.04 11.93
N LEU A 317 17.66 -15.08 10.60
CA LEU A 317 18.78 -14.84 9.72
C LEU A 317 19.02 -13.35 9.45
N ASN A 318 19.75 -12.69 10.34
CA ASN A 318 20.20 -11.33 10.09
C ASN A 318 21.33 -11.35 9.05
N SER A 319 21.05 -10.89 7.83
CA SER A 319 22.06 -10.84 6.76
C SER A 319 22.13 -9.44 6.18
N LYS A 320 23.33 -8.96 5.83
CA LYS A 320 23.50 -7.67 5.14
C LYS A 320 24.03 -7.88 3.73
N TYR A 321 23.62 -7.01 2.82
CA TYR A 321 23.95 -7.09 1.41
C TYR A 321 24.57 -5.78 0.94
N LEU A 322 25.62 -5.90 0.12
CA LEU A 322 26.23 -4.79 -0.59
C LEU A 322 25.47 -4.56 -1.90
N VAL A 323 24.96 -3.36 -2.08
CA VAL A 323 24.22 -2.88 -3.26
C VAL A 323 24.99 -1.73 -3.90
N VAL A 324 25.10 -1.73 -5.23
CA VAL A 324 25.79 -0.66 -5.97
C VAL A 324 24.77 0.37 -6.46
N ASN A 325 25.03 1.66 -6.27
CA ASN A 325 24.16 2.74 -6.70
C ASN A 325 24.20 2.91 -8.22
N LYS A 326 23.05 2.74 -8.88
CA LYS A 326 22.88 3.01 -10.32
C LYS A 326 23.13 4.48 -10.65
N ASN A 327 22.81 5.39 -9.74
CA ASN A 327 22.94 6.84 -9.90
C ASN A 327 24.32 7.41 -9.55
N SER A 328 25.26 6.59 -9.04
CA SER A 328 26.66 7.00 -8.84
C SER A 328 27.31 7.48 -10.14
N SER A 329 28.17 8.51 -10.04
CA SER A 329 28.95 9.05 -11.15
C SER A 329 30.22 8.25 -11.48
N ILE A 330 30.60 7.29 -10.65
CA ILE A 330 31.76 6.40 -10.87
C ILE A 330 31.40 5.32 -11.90
N ASP A 331 32.39 4.88 -12.69
CA ASP A 331 32.22 3.83 -13.68
C ASP A 331 31.70 2.52 -13.04
N LYS A 332 30.69 1.92 -13.69
CA LYS A 332 29.97 0.78 -13.12
C LYS A 332 30.82 -0.50 -13.05
N ASN A 333 31.83 -0.65 -13.90
CA ASN A 333 32.76 -1.78 -13.82
C ASN A 333 33.67 -1.65 -12.58
N ILE A 334 34.17 -0.44 -12.30
CA ILE A 334 34.96 -0.15 -11.09
C ILE A 334 34.15 -0.43 -9.83
N LEU A 335 32.89 0.03 -9.79
CA LEU A 335 32.01 -0.23 -8.66
C LEU A 335 31.71 -1.74 -8.50
N ALA A 336 31.46 -2.47 -9.59
CA ALA A 336 31.21 -3.90 -9.52
C ALA A 336 32.48 -4.69 -9.10
N GLU A 337 33.66 -4.32 -9.60
CA GLU A 337 34.95 -4.90 -9.20
C GLU A 337 35.20 -4.74 -7.68
N VAL A 338 35.01 -3.52 -7.17
CA VAL A 338 35.16 -3.22 -5.73
C VAL A 338 34.10 -3.95 -4.91
N ALA A 339 32.85 -4.05 -5.39
CA ALA A 339 31.81 -4.81 -4.70
C ALA A 339 32.14 -6.32 -4.62
N ILE A 340 32.62 -6.93 -5.70
CA ILE A 340 33.07 -8.33 -5.73
C ILE A 340 34.25 -8.55 -4.78
N GLN A 341 35.22 -7.63 -4.73
CA GLN A 341 36.37 -7.75 -3.83
C GLN A 341 35.96 -7.56 -2.36
N LEU A 342 35.02 -6.66 -2.05
CA LEU A 342 34.45 -6.47 -0.70
C LEU A 342 33.68 -7.71 -0.18
N THR A 343 33.04 -8.47 -1.08
CA THR A 343 32.38 -9.74 -0.72
C THR A 343 33.25 -10.98 -0.95
N SER A 344 34.50 -10.82 -1.38
CA SER A 344 35.43 -11.93 -1.66
C SER A 344 35.69 -12.81 -0.43
N SER A 345 35.97 -14.10 -0.67
CA SER A 345 36.28 -15.06 0.40
C SER A 345 37.44 -14.62 1.29
N GLU A 346 38.42 -13.91 0.74
CA GLU A 346 39.56 -13.33 1.45
C GLU A 346 39.09 -12.30 2.50
N ILE A 347 38.33 -11.29 2.09
CA ILE A 347 37.78 -10.30 3.02
C ILE A 347 36.84 -10.98 4.03
N GLN A 348 35.98 -11.90 3.59
CA GLN A 348 35.06 -12.62 4.49
C GLN A 348 35.80 -13.42 5.58
N LEU A 349 36.91 -14.08 5.24
CA LEU A 349 37.76 -14.78 6.21
C LEU A 349 38.49 -13.79 7.13
N LEU A 350 39.04 -12.70 6.60
CA LEU A 350 39.70 -11.68 7.42
C LEU A 350 38.75 -11.01 8.43
N LYS A 351 37.49 -10.73 8.04
CA LYS A 351 36.45 -10.23 8.95
C LYS A 351 36.14 -11.23 10.08
N ALA A 352 36.14 -12.52 9.76
CA ALA A 352 35.95 -13.57 10.76
C ALA A 352 37.17 -13.70 11.70
N GLU A 353 38.38 -13.81 11.14
CA GLU A 353 39.63 -14.04 11.86
C GLU A 353 40.05 -12.87 12.76
N LYS A 354 39.77 -11.62 12.37
CA LYS A 354 40.13 -10.43 13.17
C LYS A 354 39.04 -9.94 14.12
N TYR A 355 37.77 -10.10 13.74
CA TYR A 355 36.64 -9.44 14.43
C TYR A 355 35.50 -10.40 14.81
N GLY A 356 35.71 -11.71 14.68
CA GLY A 356 34.72 -12.74 15.04
C GLY A 356 33.41 -12.72 14.24
N ARG A 357 33.36 -12.02 13.10
CA ARG A 357 32.15 -11.95 12.25
C ARG A 357 31.86 -13.31 11.62
N VAL A 358 30.59 -13.69 11.53
CA VAL A 358 30.22 -14.94 10.85
C VAL A 358 30.37 -14.75 9.33
N PRO A 359 31.17 -15.56 8.63
CA PRO A 359 31.38 -15.38 7.20
C PRO A 359 30.15 -15.82 6.39
N THR A 360 29.88 -15.12 5.29
CA THR A 360 28.81 -15.48 4.34
C THR A 360 29.17 -16.69 3.46
N ILE A 361 30.45 -17.07 3.44
CA ILE A 361 30.98 -18.21 2.66
C ILE A 361 30.84 -19.53 3.42
N ALA A 362 30.82 -20.65 2.69
CA ALA A 362 30.88 -21.98 3.30
C ALA A 362 32.32 -22.28 3.79
N LEU A 363 32.48 -22.51 5.10
CA LEU A 363 33.76 -22.89 5.70
C LEU A 363 34.04 -24.38 5.48
N ASN A 364 34.28 -24.75 4.22
CA ASN A 364 34.55 -26.13 3.83
C ASN A 364 35.98 -26.52 4.30
N THR A 365 36.05 -27.09 5.51
CA THR A 365 37.24 -27.21 6.36
C THR A 365 38.45 -27.89 5.71
N ASN A 366 38.23 -28.74 4.70
CA ASN A 366 39.29 -29.47 4.00
C ASN A 366 39.89 -28.71 2.81
N LYS A 367 39.14 -27.86 2.10
CA LYS A 367 39.68 -27.05 0.99
C LYS A 367 40.31 -25.74 1.48
N ASN A 368 39.75 -25.15 2.53
CA ASN A 368 40.20 -23.84 3.01
C ASN A 368 41.55 -23.89 3.75
N LYS A 369 41.95 -25.05 4.29
CA LYS A 369 43.31 -25.24 4.85
C LYS A 369 44.38 -25.07 3.78
N GLN A 370 44.23 -25.76 2.65
CA GLN A 370 45.22 -25.74 1.57
C GLN A 370 45.42 -24.33 0.96
N LYS A 371 44.36 -23.49 0.94
CA LYS A 371 44.44 -22.12 0.44
C LYS A 371 44.94 -21.09 1.48
N ARG A 372 44.97 -21.44 2.78
CA ARG A 372 45.55 -20.58 3.84
C ARG A 372 47.07 -20.54 3.76
N ASP A 373 47.70 -21.63 3.34
CA ASP A 373 49.16 -21.76 3.22
C ASP A 373 49.72 -20.99 1.99
N ASP A 374 48.85 -20.63 1.03
CA ASP A 374 49.19 -19.86 -0.19
C ASP A 374 49.08 -18.33 -0.01
N ILE A 375 48.61 -17.82 1.14
CA ILE A 375 48.52 -16.38 1.40
C ILE A 375 49.89 -15.88 1.89
N PRO A 376 50.60 -15.02 1.14
CA PRO A 376 51.89 -14.52 1.57
C PRO A 376 51.77 -13.68 2.84
N GLU A 377 52.59 -13.99 3.85
CA GLU A 377 52.72 -13.13 5.03
C GLU A 377 53.19 -11.73 4.59
N ILE A 378 52.36 -10.73 4.85
CA ILE A 378 52.65 -9.32 4.56
C ILE A 378 53.75 -8.86 5.53
N SER A 379 54.99 -9.12 5.15
CA SER A 379 56.18 -8.67 5.87
C SER A 379 56.46 -7.20 5.56
N THR A 380 56.21 -6.35 6.55
CA THR A 380 56.43 -4.90 6.50
C THR A 380 57.92 -4.54 6.50
N THR A 381 58.57 -4.73 5.34
CA THR A 381 59.96 -4.35 5.12
C THR A 381 60.07 -2.86 4.79
N ASN A 382 60.32 -2.06 5.82
CA ASN A 382 60.78 -0.67 5.66
C ASN A 382 62.12 -0.64 4.92
N SER A 383 62.12 -0.30 3.63
CA SER A 383 63.34 0.05 2.89
C SER A 383 63.44 1.57 2.76
N ALA A 384 64.36 2.16 3.53
CA ALA A 384 64.72 3.56 3.36
C ALA A 384 65.55 3.72 2.07
N LEU A 385 65.24 4.79 1.33
CA LEU A 385 65.97 5.22 0.16
C LEU A 385 67.39 5.64 0.54
N ASP A 386 68.43 5.04 -0.06
CA ASP A 386 69.69 5.75 -0.24
C ASP A 386 70.39 5.37 -1.55
N THR A 387 71.02 6.37 -2.15
CA THR A 387 71.58 6.32 -3.51
C THR A 387 73.10 6.40 -3.49
N THR A 388 73.78 5.39 -4.04
CA THR A 388 75.07 5.61 -4.72
C THR A 388 75.49 4.43 -5.62
N LYS A 389 76.04 4.75 -6.79
CA LYS A 389 76.80 3.81 -7.63
C LYS A 389 78.21 3.66 -7.07
N ASN A 390 78.77 2.44 -7.05
CA ASN A 390 80.02 2.14 -7.76
C ASN A 390 80.42 0.65 -7.74
N MET A 391 81.33 0.29 -8.66
CA MET A 391 81.78 -1.07 -8.96
C MET A 391 82.90 -1.60 -8.03
N ASN A 392 83.04 -2.95 -8.07
CA ASN A 392 84.26 -3.77 -7.93
C ASN A 392 84.62 -4.43 -6.58
N ASN A 393 84.69 -5.78 -6.68
CA ASN A 393 85.75 -6.69 -6.18
C ASN A 393 85.85 -7.11 -4.68
N ARG A 394 85.50 -8.40 -4.49
CA ARG A 394 86.33 -9.52 -3.95
C ARG A 394 86.66 -9.64 -2.44
N ILE A 395 86.46 -10.89 -1.97
CA ILE A 395 87.13 -11.62 -0.85
C ILE A 395 86.52 -11.46 0.57
N ASN A 396 85.80 -12.51 1.01
CA ASN A 396 86.06 -13.47 2.12
C ASN A 396 86.67 -12.99 3.49
N PRO A 397 86.53 -13.76 4.60
CA PRO A 397 85.72 -13.30 5.73
C PRO A 397 86.42 -13.40 7.12
N ASN A 398 85.63 -13.31 8.19
CA ASN A 398 85.95 -13.42 9.62
C ASN A 398 86.63 -12.20 10.27
N VAL A 399 86.07 -11.74 11.40
CA VAL A 399 86.60 -12.02 12.76
C VAL A 399 85.62 -11.50 13.82
N ASN A 400 85.55 -12.19 14.96
CA ASN A 400 84.74 -11.83 16.14
C ASN A 400 85.35 -10.64 16.89
N ALA A 401 84.53 -9.85 17.62
CA ALA A 401 84.64 -9.71 19.08
C ALA A 401 83.78 -8.57 19.66
N ALA A 402 83.35 -8.79 20.90
CA ALA A 402 82.58 -7.93 21.80
C ALA A 402 83.16 -6.51 22.05
N SER A 403 82.31 -5.58 22.50
CA SER A 403 82.32 -5.09 23.91
C SER A 403 81.67 -3.71 24.10
N ALA A 404 81.01 -3.55 25.25
CA ALA A 404 80.77 -2.32 26.01
C ALA A 404 79.88 -1.18 25.43
N ASN A 405 78.71 -1.06 26.07
CA ASN A 405 78.22 0.14 26.76
C ASN A 405 78.56 1.52 26.19
N ASN A 406 77.51 2.27 25.80
CA ASN A 406 77.31 3.58 26.42
C ASN A 406 75.82 3.90 26.56
N THR A 407 75.45 4.33 27.76
CA THR A 407 74.16 4.95 28.07
C THR A 407 74.15 6.38 27.55
N ASP A 408 73.11 6.77 26.82
CA ASP A 408 72.69 8.18 26.82
C ASP A 408 71.17 8.29 26.64
N ASN A 409 70.53 9.02 27.56
CA ASN A 409 69.09 9.25 27.54
C ASN A 409 68.73 10.22 26.42
N LYS A 410 67.83 9.82 25.52
CA LYS A 410 67.12 10.78 24.67
C LYS A 410 65.63 10.46 24.61
N ILE A 411 64.85 11.38 25.18
CA ILE A 411 63.39 11.38 25.16
C ILE A 411 62.93 11.51 23.69
N ASN A 412 62.18 10.52 23.20
CA ASN A 412 61.39 10.62 21.99
C ASN A 412 59.99 10.05 22.27
N ASN A 413 58.97 10.88 22.09
CA ASN A 413 57.58 10.44 22.02
C ASN A 413 57.34 9.77 20.67
N ASP A 414 57.46 8.44 20.61
CA ASP A 414 56.96 7.65 19.48
C ASP A 414 55.77 6.79 19.95
N ASN A 415 54.57 7.19 19.53
CA ASN A 415 53.39 6.31 19.56
C ASN A 415 53.56 5.20 18.50
N ARG A 416 54.44 4.23 18.77
CA ARG A 416 54.50 2.99 18.00
C ARG A 416 53.30 2.12 18.35
N ILE A 417 52.31 2.16 17.47
CA ILE A 417 51.27 1.13 17.40
C ILE A 417 51.98 -0.22 17.23
N ASN A 418 51.71 -1.14 18.16
CA ASN A 418 52.32 -2.46 18.20
C ASN A 418 51.71 -3.37 17.11
N PRO A 419 52.48 -3.89 16.13
CA PRO A 419 51.94 -4.72 15.06
C PRO A 419 52.11 -6.24 15.28
N ASP A 420 52.65 -6.68 16.42
CA ASP A 420 52.71 -8.09 16.78
C ASP A 420 51.38 -8.56 17.40
N ILE A 421 50.43 -8.93 16.53
CA ILE A 421 49.30 -9.78 16.91
C ILE A 421 49.89 -11.09 17.45
N THR A 422 49.72 -11.34 18.75
CA THR A 422 50.34 -12.50 19.37
C THR A 422 49.71 -13.80 18.86
N VAL A 423 50.49 -14.87 18.79
CA VAL A 423 50.03 -16.18 18.28
C VAL A 423 48.79 -16.68 19.04
N ASP A 424 48.64 -16.30 20.30
CA ASP A 424 47.52 -16.67 21.17
C ASP A 424 46.19 -15.99 20.76
N GLU A 425 46.20 -14.75 20.27
CA GLU A 425 45.00 -14.07 19.75
C GLU A 425 44.47 -14.77 18.49
N LYS A 426 45.36 -15.13 17.57
CA LYS A 426 45.01 -15.86 16.34
C LYS A 426 44.42 -17.25 16.66
N ASN A 427 44.89 -17.90 17.71
CA ASN A 427 44.32 -19.16 18.19
C ASN A 427 42.91 -18.97 18.78
N ASN A 428 42.70 -17.95 19.62
CA ASN A 428 41.41 -17.67 20.25
C ASN A 428 40.30 -17.36 19.22
N ASN A 429 40.59 -16.54 18.20
CA ASN A 429 39.58 -16.19 17.20
C ASN A 429 39.18 -17.37 16.31
N ASN A 430 40.11 -18.28 15.97
CA ASN A 430 39.75 -19.51 15.27
C ASN A 430 38.80 -20.40 16.09
N VAL A 431 38.96 -20.47 17.43
CA VAL A 431 38.03 -21.20 18.32
C VAL A 431 36.64 -20.56 18.32
N ILE A 432 36.55 -19.23 18.42
CA ILE A 432 35.28 -18.49 18.36
C ILE A 432 34.54 -18.77 17.05
N ILE A 433 35.23 -18.72 15.92
CA ILE A 433 34.63 -18.97 14.60
C ILE A 433 34.11 -20.41 14.52
N THR A 434 34.89 -21.40 14.97
CA THR A 434 34.44 -22.81 14.97
C THR A 434 33.19 -22.97 15.84
N GLU A 435 33.19 -22.44 17.06
CA GLU A 435 32.06 -22.49 17.99
C GLU A 435 30.77 -21.86 17.39
N LEU A 436 30.88 -20.71 16.73
CA LEU A 436 29.74 -20.05 16.07
C LEU A 436 29.23 -20.81 14.83
N ASN A 437 30.11 -21.47 14.06
CA ASN A 437 29.66 -22.28 12.93
C ASN A 437 29.03 -23.60 13.37
N ASP A 438 29.58 -24.25 14.40
CA ASP A 438 28.99 -25.43 15.04
C ASP A 438 27.60 -25.14 15.65
N LEU A 439 27.33 -23.89 16.04
CA LEU A 439 25.99 -23.42 16.38
C LEU A 439 25.13 -23.19 15.13
N PHE A 440 25.64 -22.43 14.14
CA PHE A 440 24.91 -22.12 12.91
C PHE A 440 24.44 -23.37 12.16
N GLU A 441 25.25 -24.42 12.08
CA GLU A 441 24.90 -25.69 11.42
C GLU A 441 23.80 -26.49 12.14
N LYS A 442 23.58 -26.23 13.44
CA LYS A 442 22.50 -26.84 14.24
C LYS A 442 21.20 -26.01 14.21
N LEU A 443 21.27 -24.73 13.86
CA LEU A 443 20.13 -23.83 13.90
C LEU A 443 19.15 -24.07 12.74
N LYS A 444 17.87 -24.07 13.08
CA LYS A 444 16.76 -23.94 12.15
C LYS A 444 16.58 -22.45 11.82
N ILE A 445 17.24 -22.05 10.75
CA ILE A 445 17.28 -20.67 10.29
C ILE A 445 15.89 -20.21 9.82
N ILE A 446 15.41 -19.09 10.40
CA ILE A 446 14.17 -18.44 10.00
C ILE A 446 14.49 -17.29 9.04
N ASP A 447 13.87 -17.31 7.86
CA ASP A 447 13.78 -16.16 6.95
C ASP A 447 12.45 -15.44 7.19
N ILE A 448 12.47 -14.37 8.00
CA ILE A 448 11.24 -13.69 8.42
C ILE A 448 10.43 -13.18 7.23
N LYS A 449 11.11 -12.66 6.20
CA LYS A 449 10.48 -12.16 4.98
C LYS A 449 9.76 -13.26 4.20
N ALA A 450 10.29 -14.49 4.19
CA ALA A 450 9.67 -15.62 3.52
C ALA A 450 8.37 -16.09 4.21
N ILE A 451 8.24 -15.94 5.53
CA ILE A 451 6.99 -16.27 6.26
C ILE A 451 5.82 -15.45 5.71
N PHE A 452 6.04 -14.16 5.49
CA PHE A 452 5.02 -13.21 5.08
C PHE A 452 4.82 -13.11 3.57
N LYS A 453 5.77 -13.60 2.76
CA LYS A 453 5.70 -13.54 1.30
C LYS A 453 4.58 -14.45 0.76
N ASP A 454 3.65 -13.85 0.04
CA ASP A 454 2.55 -14.52 -0.68
C ASP A 454 2.25 -13.73 -1.97
N GLU A 455 1.45 -14.28 -2.89
CA GLU A 455 1.02 -13.55 -4.10
C GLU A 455 0.28 -12.25 -3.75
N LYS A 456 -0.43 -12.20 -2.61
CA LYS A 456 -1.26 -11.04 -2.21
C LYS A 456 -0.82 -10.40 -0.91
N SER A 457 0.35 -10.80 -0.39
CA SER A 457 0.88 -10.27 0.86
C SER A 457 1.13 -8.77 0.79
N ALA A 458 1.16 -8.14 1.96
CA ALA A 458 1.67 -6.79 2.12
C ALA A 458 3.15 -6.73 1.72
N THR A 459 3.63 -5.51 1.45
CA THR A 459 5.08 -5.29 1.36
C THR A 459 5.70 -5.60 2.72
N PHE A 460 6.90 -6.18 2.76
CA PHE A 460 7.52 -6.49 4.05
C PHE A 460 7.87 -5.21 4.84
N MET A 461 8.17 -4.13 4.14
CA MET A 461 8.34 -2.79 4.71
C MET A 461 7.12 -2.32 5.53
N GLU A 462 5.92 -2.57 5.02
CA GLU A 462 4.67 -2.28 5.71
C GLU A 462 4.49 -3.14 6.96
N ILE A 463 4.88 -4.41 6.89
CA ILE A 463 4.83 -5.33 8.04
C ILE A 463 5.79 -4.87 9.14
N GLN A 464 7.03 -4.50 8.80
CA GLN A 464 8.00 -3.92 9.75
C GLN A 464 7.53 -2.59 10.37
N GLN A 465 6.70 -1.81 9.68
CA GLN A 465 6.14 -0.58 10.24
C GLN A 465 5.03 -0.85 11.26
N TYR A 466 4.00 -1.63 10.91
CA TYR A 466 2.78 -1.72 11.74
C TYR A 466 2.73 -2.92 12.69
N LEU A 467 3.38 -4.04 12.37
CA LEU A 467 3.30 -5.24 13.21
C LEU A 467 3.98 -5.07 14.59
N PRO A 468 5.20 -4.51 14.70
CA PRO A 468 5.85 -4.33 16.02
C PRO A 468 5.06 -3.38 16.93
N ASP A 469 4.49 -2.30 16.37
CA ASP A 469 3.67 -1.33 17.10
C ASP A 469 2.43 -2.00 17.72
N ASN A 470 1.75 -2.86 16.96
CA ASN A 470 0.58 -3.59 17.44
C ASN A 470 0.95 -4.68 18.47
N ILE A 471 2.14 -5.31 18.34
CA ILE A 471 2.68 -6.19 19.39
C ILE A 471 2.93 -5.37 20.67
N LYS A 472 3.59 -4.20 20.60
CA LYS A 472 3.75 -3.30 21.76
C LYS A 472 2.39 -2.93 22.37
N CYS A 473 1.38 -2.66 21.54
CA CYS A 473 0.04 -2.31 21.99
C CYS A 473 -0.66 -3.46 22.77
N ILE A 474 -0.50 -4.72 22.36
CA ILE A 474 -0.99 -5.88 23.13
C ILE A 474 -0.23 -6.04 24.44
N LEU A 475 1.10 -5.89 24.42
CA LEU A 475 1.96 -5.92 25.62
C LEU A 475 1.65 -4.77 26.59
N ASN A 476 1.11 -3.66 26.10
CA ASN A 476 0.56 -2.56 26.89
C ASN A 476 -0.89 -2.78 27.38
N SER A 477 -1.58 -3.80 26.87
CA SER A 477 -3.02 -4.02 27.08
C SER A 477 -3.92 -2.90 26.53
N SER A 478 -3.42 -2.11 25.57
CA SER A 478 -4.13 -0.96 25.00
C SER A 478 -4.88 -1.25 23.68
N CYS A 479 -4.58 -2.38 23.03
CA CYS A 479 -5.29 -2.84 21.81
C CYS A 479 -6.06 -4.15 22.05
N ASN A 480 -7.07 -4.39 21.22
CA ASN A 480 -7.84 -5.64 21.23
C ASN A 480 -7.08 -6.76 20.50
N LEU A 481 -7.09 -7.98 21.04
CA LEU A 481 -6.52 -9.15 20.36
C LEU A 481 -7.16 -9.40 18.98
N ASN A 482 -8.45 -9.09 18.83
CA ASN A 482 -9.16 -9.26 17.55
C ASN A 482 -8.66 -8.27 16.47
N GLU A 483 -8.25 -7.06 16.85
CA GLU A 483 -7.66 -6.08 15.93
C GLU A 483 -6.29 -6.56 15.45
N PHE A 484 -5.47 -7.09 16.36
CA PHE A 484 -4.19 -7.71 16.02
C PHE A 484 -4.33 -8.94 15.11
N PHE A 485 -5.30 -9.83 15.38
CA PHE A 485 -5.55 -10.97 14.49
C PHE A 485 -6.05 -10.53 13.10
N SER A 486 -6.87 -9.48 13.03
CA SER A 486 -7.27 -8.87 11.75
C SER A 486 -6.08 -8.27 10.99
N LEU A 487 -5.13 -7.64 11.70
CA LEU A 487 -3.89 -7.12 11.13
C LEU A 487 -2.98 -8.24 10.63
N LEU A 488 -2.78 -9.32 11.41
CA LEU A 488 -2.05 -10.50 10.95
C LEU A 488 -2.68 -11.08 9.69
N GLU A 489 -4.01 -11.20 9.62
CA GLU A 489 -4.69 -11.65 8.41
C GLU A 489 -4.47 -10.69 7.22
N ASN A 490 -4.51 -9.37 7.45
CA ASN A 490 -4.22 -8.34 6.44
C ASN A 490 -2.79 -8.43 5.85
N THR A 491 -1.83 -9.01 6.58
CA THR A 491 -0.46 -9.20 6.04
C THR A 491 -0.42 -10.16 4.86
N LYS A 492 -1.33 -11.14 4.77
CA LYS A 492 -1.40 -12.09 3.65
C LYS A 492 -2.62 -11.89 2.74
N ARG A 493 -3.78 -11.56 3.30
CA ARG A 493 -5.05 -11.48 2.57
C ARG A 493 -5.47 -10.06 2.27
N VAL A 494 -6.07 -9.90 1.09
CA VAL A 494 -6.89 -8.72 0.77
C VAL A 494 -8.31 -8.88 1.33
N LEU A 495 -9.02 -7.76 1.50
CA LEU A 495 -10.34 -7.67 2.15
C LEU A 495 -11.35 -8.75 1.71
N LEU A 496 -11.39 -9.08 0.41
CA LEU A 496 -12.38 -9.99 -0.17
C LEU A 496 -12.07 -11.48 0.02
N GLU A 497 -10.84 -11.79 0.44
CA GLU A 497 -10.38 -13.16 0.70
C GLU A 497 -10.50 -13.53 2.18
N LYS A 498 -10.76 -12.54 3.05
CA LYS A 498 -11.09 -12.78 4.46
C LYS A 498 -12.33 -13.66 4.57
N LYS A 499 -12.27 -14.68 5.42
CA LYS A 499 -13.33 -15.72 5.54
C LYS A 499 -14.68 -15.12 5.93
N ASP A 500 -14.68 -14.14 6.84
CA ASP A 500 -15.91 -13.49 7.33
C ASP A 500 -16.58 -12.60 6.27
N TYR A 501 -15.79 -11.98 5.40
CA TYR A 501 -16.29 -11.03 4.40
C TYR A 501 -16.63 -11.68 3.07
N SER A 502 -15.90 -12.72 2.63
CA SER A 502 -16.05 -13.32 1.29
C SER A 502 -17.50 -13.75 0.99
N ASN A 503 -18.11 -14.55 1.86
CA ASN A 503 -19.47 -15.06 1.70
C ASN A 503 -20.55 -13.95 1.74
N VAL A 504 -20.45 -13.04 2.70
CA VAL A 504 -21.41 -11.93 2.87
C VAL A 504 -21.30 -10.96 1.69
N SER A 505 -20.07 -10.62 1.27
CA SER A 505 -19.80 -9.79 0.10
C SER A 505 -20.41 -10.39 -1.15
N PHE A 506 -20.19 -11.69 -1.38
CA PHE A 506 -20.71 -12.37 -2.56
C PHE A 506 -22.25 -12.34 -2.59
N LEU A 507 -22.91 -12.68 -1.49
CA LEU A 507 -24.38 -12.70 -1.46
C LEU A 507 -24.97 -11.29 -1.63
N VAL A 508 -24.46 -10.30 -0.88
CA VAL A 508 -25.01 -8.94 -0.86
C VAL A 508 -24.68 -8.15 -2.14
N PHE A 509 -23.57 -8.44 -2.81
CA PHE A 509 -23.21 -7.78 -4.07
C PHE A 509 -23.88 -8.44 -5.30
N TYR A 510 -23.76 -9.76 -5.46
CA TYR A 510 -24.09 -10.42 -6.73
C TYR A 510 -25.61 -10.60 -6.92
N ILE A 511 -26.39 -10.74 -5.84
CA ILE A 511 -27.85 -10.88 -5.94
C ILE A 511 -28.50 -9.59 -6.50
N PRO A 512 -28.27 -8.38 -5.93
CA PRO A 512 -28.77 -7.14 -6.53
C PRO A 512 -28.28 -6.94 -7.96
N MET A 513 -27.00 -7.21 -8.24
CA MET A 513 -26.43 -7.10 -9.59
C MET A 513 -27.23 -7.92 -10.61
N VAL A 514 -27.50 -9.20 -10.33
CA VAL A 514 -28.29 -10.09 -11.22
C VAL A 514 -29.73 -9.57 -11.38
N ILE A 515 -30.37 -9.10 -10.30
CA ILE A 515 -31.72 -8.53 -10.36
C ILE A 515 -31.76 -7.30 -11.27
N PHE A 516 -30.81 -6.37 -11.14
CA PHE A 516 -30.76 -5.16 -11.96
C PHE A 516 -30.42 -5.46 -13.43
N ILE A 517 -29.56 -6.44 -13.71
CA ILE A 517 -29.29 -6.91 -15.09
C ILE A 517 -30.55 -7.54 -15.71
N LEU A 518 -31.26 -8.41 -14.99
CA LEU A 518 -32.51 -9.02 -15.48
C LEU A 518 -33.59 -7.97 -15.71
N PHE A 519 -33.68 -6.94 -14.87
CA PHE A 519 -34.56 -5.79 -15.08
C PHE A 519 -34.19 -5.03 -16.36
N ALA A 520 -32.91 -4.69 -16.56
CA ALA A 520 -32.45 -4.00 -17.76
C ALA A 520 -32.71 -4.80 -19.05
N LEU A 521 -32.48 -6.12 -19.03
CA LEU A 521 -32.80 -7.03 -20.15
C LEU A 521 -34.32 -7.08 -20.42
N THR A 522 -35.15 -7.07 -19.37
CA THR A 522 -36.62 -7.00 -19.50
C THR A 522 -37.05 -5.69 -20.18
N ILE A 523 -36.44 -4.56 -19.80
CA ILE A 523 -36.68 -3.27 -20.47
C ILE A 523 -36.25 -3.33 -21.95
N ILE A 524 -35.09 -3.91 -22.28
CA ILE A 524 -34.66 -4.11 -23.69
C ILE A 524 -35.73 -4.91 -24.48
N GLY A 525 -36.23 -6.01 -23.93
CA GLY A 525 -37.30 -6.80 -24.56
C GLY A 525 -38.58 -5.99 -24.82
N LEU A 526 -38.98 -5.12 -23.87
CA LEU A 526 -40.10 -4.21 -24.04
C LEU A 526 -39.82 -3.11 -25.08
N VAL A 527 -38.61 -2.54 -25.13
CA VAL A 527 -38.22 -1.57 -26.16
C VAL A 527 -38.31 -2.18 -27.56
N ILE A 528 -37.85 -3.43 -27.73
CA ILE A 528 -37.96 -4.17 -28.99
C ILE A 528 -39.43 -4.39 -29.37
N LYS A 529 -40.26 -4.86 -28.42
CA LYS A 529 -41.70 -5.12 -28.62
C LYS A 529 -42.47 -3.87 -29.04
N TYR A 530 -42.20 -2.72 -28.41
CA TYR A 530 -42.93 -1.47 -28.64
C TYR A 530 -42.20 -0.48 -29.58
N ARG A 531 -41.12 -0.89 -30.27
CA ARG A 531 -40.27 -0.01 -31.11
C ARG A 531 -41.01 0.80 -32.19
N ASN A 532 -42.16 0.30 -32.64
CA ASN A 532 -42.98 0.94 -33.67
C ASN A 532 -43.88 2.06 -33.12
N HIS A 533 -44.06 2.18 -31.80
CA HIS A 533 -44.93 3.17 -31.17
C HIS A 533 -44.43 4.60 -31.45
N PRO A 534 -45.29 5.58 -31.79
CA PRO A 534 -44.85 6.93 -32.16
C PRO A 534 -43.93 7.58 -31.11
N HIS A 535 -44.29 7.46 -29.82
CA HIS A 535 -43.52 8.02 -28.69
C HIS A 535 -42.13 7.40 -28.50
N LEU A 536 -41.90 6.15 -28.93
CA LEU A 536 -40.60 5.48 -28.84
C LEU A 536 -39.74 5.76 -30.09
N LYS A 537 -40.36 5.81 -31.27
CA LYS A 537 -39.69 6.01 -32.56
C LYS A 537 -38.98 7.37 -32.71
N VAL A 538 -39.40 8.38 -31.95
CA VAL A 538 -38.70 9.69 -31.85
C VAL A 538 -37.28 9.51 -31.30
N PHE A 539 -37.11 8.67 -30.28
CA PHE A 539 -35.85 8.49 -29.55
C PHE A 539 -34.89 7.49 -30.20
N SER A 540 -35.30 6.83 -31.29
CA SER A 540 -34.57 5.72 -31.93
C SER A 540 -34.37 4.56 -30.94
N PRO A 541 -35.30 3.58 -30.92
CA PRO A 541 -35.23 2.42 -30.02
C PRO A 541 -33.86 1.73 -30.00
N ASP A 542 -33.17 1.68 -31.13
CA ASP A 542 -31.83 1.08 -31.26
C ASP A 542 -30.76 1.82 -30.43
N TYR A 543 -30.77 3.16 -30.40
CA TYR A 543 -29.86 3.94 -29.54
C TYR A 543 -30.21 3.77 -28.05
N CYS A 544 -31.51 3.68 -27.72
CA CYS A 544 -31.94 3.38 -26.36
C CYS A 544 -31.45 1.99 -25.90
N ILE A 545 -31.50 0.97 -26.77
CA ILE A 545 -30.98 -0.37 -26.46
C ILE A 545 -29.46 -0.32 -26.23
N LEU A 546 -28.69 0.38 -27.07
CA LEU A 546 -27.24 0.53 -26.87
C LEU A 546 -26.90 1.19 -25.53
N ILE A 547 -27.63 2.24 -25.13
CA ILE A 547 -27.45 2.89 -23.81
C ILE A 547 -27.73 1.91 -22.66
N ILE A 548 -28.80 1.11 -22.76
CA ILE A 548 -29.12 0.12 -21.71
C ILE A 548 -28.06 -0.98 -21.66
N ILE A 549 -27.48 -1.39 -22.79
CA ILE A 549 -26.35 -2.33 -22.84
C ILE A 549 -25.11 -1.72 -22.17
N GLY A 550 -24.79 -0.45 -22.45
CA GLY A 550 -23.70 0.26 -21.75
C GLY A 550 -23.90 0.31 -20.24
N ILE A 551 -25.14 0.53 -19.77
CA ILE A 551 -25.47 0.51 -18.33
C ILE A 551 -25.34 -0.91 -17.74
N VAL A 552 -25.76 -1.95 -18.47
CA VAL A 552 -25.53 -3.35 -18.05
C VAL A 552 -24.03 -3.64 -17.91
N PHE A 553 -23.19 -3.17 -18.84
CA PHE A 553 -21.74 -3.29 -18.71
C PHE A 553 -21.18 -2.47 -17.53
N ARG A 554 -21.71 -1.27 -17.25
CA ARG A 554 -21.33 -0.50 -16.05
C ARG A 554 -21.68 -1.23 -14.75
N ILE A 555 -22.85 -1.86 -14.67
CA ILE A 555 -23.26 -2.68 -13.52
C ILE A 555 -22.31 -3.89 -13.35
N ILE A 556 -21.91 -4.54 -14.44
CA ILE A 556 -20.95 -5.65 -14.44
C ILE A 556 -19.53 -5.18 -14.08
N HIS A 557 -19.11 -3.99 -14.50
CA HIS A 557 -17.80 -3.41 -14.16
C HIS A 557 -17.58 -3.30 -12.65
N LEU A 558 -18.62 -2.95 -11.89
CA LEU A 558 -18.55 -2.88 -10.42
C LEU A 558 -18.15 -4.24 -9.79
N ALA A 559 -18.47 -5.36 -10.45
CA ALA A 559 -18.08 -6.70 -10.01
C ALA A 559 -16.63 -7.00 -10.37
N TYR A 560 -16.23 -6.65 -11.60
CA TYR A 560 -14.86 -6.81 -12.07
C TYR A 560 -13.86 -5.99 -11.25
N LYS A 561 -14.19 -4.77 -10.85
CA LYS A 561 -13.36 -3.93 -9.96
C LYS A 561 -13.05 -4.59 -8.60
N MET A 562 -13.79 -5.62 -8.20
CA MET A 562 -13.57 -6.39 -6.98
C MET A 562 -12.65 -7.60 -7.18
N GLN A 563 -12.47 -8.08 -8.41
CA GLN A 563 -11.69 -9.29 -8.74
C GLN A 563 -10.29 -8.98 -9.30
N ILE A 564 -9.67 -7.90 -8.82
CA ILE A 564 -8.35 -7.47 -9.30
C ILE A 564 -7.28 -8.39 -8.69
N HIS A 565 -6.84 -9.37 -9.49
CA HIS A 565 -5.80 -10.33 -9.10
C HIS A 565 -4.54 -10.28 -9.98
N ASN A 566 -4.60 -9.68 -11.18
CA ASN A 566 -3.49 -9.68 -12.13
C ASN A 566 -3.40 -8.34 -12.90
N VAL A 567 -2.18 -7.88 -13.19
CA VAL A 567 -1.89 -6.70 -14.02
C VAL A 567 -2.56 -6.76 -15.40
N ALA A 568 -2.65 -7.95 -16.02
CA ALA A 568 -3.38 -8.15 -17.27
C ALA A 568 -4.87 -7.80 -17.13
N PHE A 569 -5.49 -8.12 -16.00
CA PHE A 569 -6.87 -7.77 -15.71
C PHE A 569 -7.05 -6.25 -15.59
N CYS A 570 -6.08 -5.53 -15.01
CA CYS A 570 -6.07 -4.07 -15.01
C CYS A 570 -6.06 -3.47 -16.42
N LYS A 571 -5.27 -4.04 -17.34
CA LYS A 571 -5.24 -3.61 -18.75
C LYS A 571 -6.60 -3.78 -19.43
N TYR A 572 -7.27 -4.92 -19.23
CA TYR A 572 -8.62 -5.15 -19.75
C TYR A 572 -9.66 -4.25 -19.09
N ASN A 573 -9.57 -4.04 -17.78
CA ASN A 573 -10.51 -3.21 -17.02
C ASN A 573 -10.55 -1.77 -17.52
N TYR A 574 -9.38 -1.19 -17.86
CA TYR A 574 -9.28 0.14 -18.47
C TYR A 574 -10.03 0.21 -19.83
N VAL A 575 -9.82 -0.75 -20.72
CA VAL A 575 -10.51 -0.80 -22.03
C VAL A 575 -12.01 -1.05 -21.87
N TYR A 576 -12.41 -1.84 -20.87
CA TYR A 576 -13.81 -2.10 -20.53
C TYR A 576 -14.51 -0.83 -20.00
N GLU A 577 -13.78 0.00 -19.25
CA GLU A 577 -14.25 1.30 -18.75
C GLU A 577 -14.54 2.28 -19.90
N THR A 578 -13.64 2.41 -20.88
CA THR A 578 -13.90 3.14 -22.13
C THR A 578 -15.14 2.58 -22.84
N LEU A 579 -15.23 1.25 -22.98
CA LEU A 579 -16.31 0.60 -23.74
C LEU A 579 -17.70 0.90 -23.19
N TYR A 580 -17.94 0.75 -21.88
CA TYR A 580 -19.27 1.04 -21.33
C TYR A 580 -19.57 2.54 -21.33
N THR A 581 -18.55 3.38 -21.13
CA THR A 581 -18.67 4.84 -21.16
C THR A 581 -19.09 5.31 -22.55
N ASP A 582 -18.44 4.80 -23.60
CA ASP A 582 -18.74 5.11 -25.00
C ASP A 582 -20.12 4.61 -25.41
N LEU A 583 -20.49 3.39 -25.03
CA LEU A 583 -21.82 2.81 -25.27
C LEU A 583 -22.94 3.62 -24.59
N CYS A 584 -22.65 4.35 -23.51
CA CYS A 584 -23.57 5.30 -22.91
C CYS A 584 -23.55 6.66 -23.61
N LEU A 585 -22.36 7.28 -23.75
CA LEU A 585 -22.20 8.67 -24.17
C LEU A 585 -22.53 8.89 -25.65
N PHE A 586 -21.95 8.09 -26.54
CA PHE A 586 -22.05 8.33 -27.98
C PHE A 586 -23.49 8.16 -28.53
N PRO A 587 -24.33 7.19 -28.10
CA PRO A 587 -25.72 7.14 -28.56
C PRO A 587 -26.57 8.27 -27.97
N MET A 588 -26.30 8.74 -26.75
CA MET A 588 -26.98 9.92 -26.18
C MET A 588 -26.69 11.18 -27.01
N VAL A 589 -25.44 11.36 -27.45
CA VAL A 589 -25.05 12.45 -28.36
C VAL A 589 -25.76 12.30 -29.71
N ALA A 590 -25.85 11.09 -30.26
CA ALA A 590 -26.56 10.83 -31.53
C ALA A 590 -28.07 11.15 -31.46
N VAL A 591 -28.74 10.77 -30.37
CA VAL A 591 -30.15 11.11 -30.10
C VAL A 591 -30.31 12.63 -29.95
N THR A 592 -29.46 13.27 -29.15
CA THR A 592 -29.51 14.72 -28.89
C THR A 592 -29.27 15.53 -30.17
N TYR A 593 -28.28 15.14 -30.98
CA TYR A 593 -27.99 15.78 -32.27
C TYR A 593 -29.12 15.59 -33.30
N ARG A 594 -29.75 14.40 -33.33
CA ARG A 594 -30.93 14.15 -34.17
C ARG A 594 -32.09 15.08 -33.79
N ILE A 595 -32.40 15.20 -32.50
CA ILE A 595 -33.45 16.10 -31.98
C ILE A 595 -33.11 17.57 -32.33
N TYR A 596 -31.88 18.00 -32.03
CA TYR A 596 -31.37 19.33 -32.35
C TYR A 596 -31.52 19.70 -33.83
N ARG A 597 -31.14 18.77 -34.72
CA ARG A 597 -31.21 19.01 -36.16
C ARG A 597 -32.64 19.07 -36.70
N ILE A 598 -33.55 18.25 -36.17
CA ILE A 598 -34.98 18.29 -36.54
C ILE A 598 -35.57 19.67 -36.21
N PHE A 599 -35.23 20.25 -35.06
CA PHE A 599 -35.72 21.58 -34.68
C PHE A 599 -35.05 22.73 -35.44
N ASN A 600 -33.75 22.65 -35.75
CA ASN A 600 -33.01 23.77 -36.36
C ASN A 600 -33.12 23.83 -37.90
N TYR A 601 -33.62 22.80 -38.58
CA TYR A 601 -33.66 22.72 -40.06
C TYR A 601 -35.04 22.32 -40.64
N SER A 602 -36.14 22.74 -40.00
CA SER A 602 -37.51 22.33 -40.38
C SER A 602 -37.93 22.69 -41.82
N SER A 603 -37.25 23.61 -42.49
CA SER A 603 -37.56 24.06 -43.85
C SER A 603 -37.20 23.06 -44.97
N ASN A 604 -36.30 22.09 -44.72
CA ASN A 604 -35.79 21.18 -45.77
C ASN A 604 -36.13 19.70 -45.49
N LEU A 605 -37.39 19.32 -45.71
CA LEU A 605 -37.94 18.00 -45.37
C LEU A 605 -37.22 16.80 -46.02
N ASN A 606 -36.78 16.91 -47.28
CA ASN A 606 -36.14 15.80 -48.01
C ASN A 606 -34.77 15.39 -47.47
N ILE A 607 -34.11 16.24 -46.68
CA ILE A 607 -32.76 15.99 -46.16
C ILE A 607 -32.76 14.94 -45.03
N GLY A 608 -33.91 14.68 -44.37
CA GLY A 608 -34.04 13.82 -43.18
C GLY A 608 -33.48 12.40 -43.28
N ARG A 609 -33.72 11.67 -44.39
CA ARG A 609 -33.50 10.20 -44.44
C ARG A 609 -32.02 9.81 -44.50
N ASN A 610 -31.22 10.55 -45.27
CA ASN A 610 -29.78 10.27 -45.41
C ASN A 610 -28.95 10.69 -44.19
N ILE A 611 -29.48 11.58 -43.33
CA ILE A 611 -28.81 12.03 -42.10
C ILE A 611 -28.64 10.87 -41.13
N ASN A 612 -29.70 10.10 -40.87
CA ASN A 612 -29.66 9.05 -39.84
C ASN A 612 -28.56 8.02 -40.13
N LYS A 613 -28.38 7.63 -41.40
CA LYS A 613 -27.29 6.73 -41.82
C LYS A 613 -25.90 7.36 -41.61
N LYS A 614 -25.73 8.65 -41.92
CA LYS A 614 -24.46 9.36 -41.70
C LYS A 614 -24.12 9.55 -40.22
N ILE A 615 -25.09 9.88 -39.37
CA ILE A 615 -24.91 9.96 -37.91
C ILE A 615 -24.48 8.59 -37.37
N PHE A 616 -25.19 7.52 -37.74
CA PHE A 616 -24.89 6.17 -37.27
C PHE A 616 -23.48 5.70 -37.68
N ILE A 617 -23.06 5.99 -38.92
CA ILE A 617 -21.69 5.67 -39.38
C ILE A 617 -20.66 6.50 -38.59
N SER A 618 -20.89 7.80 -38.40
CA SER A 618 -20.00 8.66 -37.61
C SER A 618 -19.90 8.22 -36.15
N PHE A 619 -20.99 7.70 -35.59
CA PHE A 619 -21.08 7.12 -34.25
C PHE A 619 -20.18 5.87 -34.13
N ILE A 620 -20.34 4.90 -35.05
CA ILE A 620 -19.51 3.67 -35.06
C ILE A 620 -18.02 4.00 -35.23
N ILE A 621 -17.68 4.94 -36.13
CA ILE A 621 -16.30 5.36 -36.35
C ILE A 621 -15.71 6.02 -35.09
N GLY A 622 -16.45 6.93 -34.44
CA GLY A 622 -16.01 7.58 -33.20
C GLY A 622 -15.73 6.59 -32.07
N MET A 623 -16.66 5.65 -31.84
CA MET A 623 -16.52 4.58 -30.84
C MET A 623 -15.32 3.67 -31.15
N LEU A 624 -15.11 3.28 -32.42
CA LEU A 624 -13.94 2.47 -32.81
C LEU A 624 -12.61 3.22 -32.62
N ILE A 625 -12.58 4.54 -32.84
CA ILE A 625 -11.39 5.37 -32.61
C ILE A 625 -11.07 5.43 -31.10
N MET A 626 -12.07 5.66 -30.25
CA MET A 626 -11.87 5.70 -28.79
C MET A 626 -11.43 4.34 -28.23
N LEU A 627 -12.07 3.24 -28.65
CA LEU A 627 -11.70 1.88 -28.24
C LEU A 627 -10.29 1.47 -28.72
N THR A 628 -9.89 1.87 -29.93
CA THR A 628 -8.53 1.60 -30.41
C THR A 628 -7.50 2.46 -29.69
N PHE A 629 -7.81 3.73 -29.39
CA PHE A 629 -6.98 4.59 -28.56
C PHE A 629 -6.78 4.02 -27.15
N SER A 630 -7.85 3.64 -26.44
CA SER A 630 -7.74 3.09 -25.08
C SER A 630 -7.07 1.73 -25.05
N SER A 631 -7.31 0.86 -26.05
CA SER A 631 -6.58 -0.40 -26.19
C SER A 631 -5.08 -0.19 -26.41
N VAL A 632 -4.70 0.72 -27.31
CA VAL A 632 -3.28 1.00 -27.58
C VAL A 632 -2.60 1.65 -26.37
N SER A 633 -3.28 2.61 -25.71
CA SER A 633 -2.87 3.23 -24.45
C SER A 633 -2.57 2.17 -23.38
N SER A 634 -3.56 1.31 -23.09
CA SER A 634 -3.49 0.30 -22.04
C SER A 634 -2.43 -0.79 -22.30
N PHE A 635 -2.34 -1.31 -23.52
CA PHE A 635 -1.46 -2.45 -23.78
C PHE A 635 0.00 -2.06 -23.97
N PHE A 636 0.29 -0.90 -24.60
CA PHE A 636 1.65 -0.53 -25.03
C PHE A 636 2.29 0.62 -24.24
N PHE A 637 1.51 1.60 -23.77
CA PHE A 637 2.05 2.80 -23.13
C PHE A 637 1.96 2.76 -21.60
N ASN A 638 0.86 2.25 -21.04
CA ASN A 638 0.62 2.23 -19.61
C ASN A 638 1.31 1.02 -18.95
N LYS A 639 2.26 1.30 -18.03
CA LYS A 639 2.79 0.31 -17.08
C LYS A 639 1.84 0.21 -15.88
N TYR A 640 0.97 -0.78 -15.87
CA TYR A 640 0.05 -1.04 -14.76
C TYR A 640 0.72 -1.84 -13.63
N TYR A 641 0.24 -1.62 -12.41
CA TYR A 641 0.56 -2.38 -11.21
C TYR A 641 -0.70 -2.54 -10.34
N ILE A 642 -0.70 -3.50 -9.43
CA ILE A 642 -1.77 -3.63 -8.42
C ILE A 642 -1.27 -3.00 -7.14
N GLY A 643 -2.04 -2.05 -6.61
CA GLY A 643 -1.73 -1.37 -5.37
C GLY A 643 -2.88 -1.42 -4.38
N SER A 644 -2.64 -0.99 -3.16
CA SER A 644 -3.65 -0.70 -2.15
C SER A 644 -3.40 0.69 -1.58
N ASN A 645 -4.47 1.48 -1.46
CA ASN A 645 -4.44 2.80 -0.80
C ASN A 645 -4.51 2.69 0.74
N ARG A 646 -4.41 1.48 1.28
CA ARG A 646 -4.63 1.14 2.69
C ARG A 646 -3.48 0.34 3.25
N GLU A 647 -3.34 0.49 4.55
CA GLU A 647 -2.31 -0.12 5.38
C GLU A 647 -2.84 -1.41 6.04
N ILE A 648 -1.96 -2.35 6.42
CA ILE A 648 -2.35 -3.58 7.13
C ILE A 648 -3.08 -3.36 8.47
N ASN A 649 -3.02 -2.15 9.04
CA ASN A 649 -3.77 -1.77 10.24
C ASN A 649 -5.29 -1.69 10.04
N THR A 650 -5.76 -1.53 8.80
CA THR A 650 -7.18 -1.33 8.46
C THR A 650 -7.67 -2.49 7.60
N PHE A 651 -7.60 -2.36 6.28
CA PHE A 651 -7.93 -3.44 5.34
C PHE A 651 -7.33 -3.15 3.96
N ARG A 652 -6.64 -4.13 3.38
CA ARG A 652 -6.03 -3.97 2.05
C ARG A 652 -7.06 -4.28 0.96
N GLN A 653 -7.51 -3.24 0.25
CA GLN A 653 -8.32 -3.35 -0.96
C GLN A 653 -7.41 -3.17 -2.19
N PRO A 654 -7.30 -4.16 -3.10
CA PRO A 654 -6.52 -4.03 -4.31
C PRO A 654 -7.21 -3.08 -5.29
N GLY A 655 -6.42 -2.30 -6.01
CA GLY A 655 -6.83 -1.42 -7.08
C GLY A 655 -5.81 -1.44 -8.22
N CYS A 656 -6.26 -1.07 -9.41
CA CYS A 656 -5.41 -0.94 -10.58
C CYS A 656 -4.85 0.47 -10.65
N TYR A 657 -3.52 0.59 -10.68
CA TYR A 657 -2.81 1.85 -10.83
C TYR A 657 -1.84 1.72 -12.02
N TYR A 658 -1.30 2.85 -12.48
CA TYR A 658 -0.32 2.87 -13.56
C TYR A 658 0.69 3.99 -13.37
N LEU A 659 1.89 3.77 -13.91
CA LEU A 659 3.03 4.67 -13.82
C LEU A 659 3.01 5.75 -14.91
N HIS A 660 3.33 6.99 -14.52
CA HIS A 660 3.73 8.12 -15.38
C HIS A 660 2.81 8.57 -16.53
N THR A 661 1.66 7.93 -16.77
CA THR A 661 0.81 8.19 -17.95
C THR A 661 -0.56 8.81 -17.63
N SER A 662 -0.67 9.58 -16.54
CA SER A 662 -1.88 10.35 -16.20
C SER A 662 -2.36 11.24 -17.36
N TYR A 663 -1.46 11.65 -18.26
CA TYR A 663 -1.76 12.36 -19.49
C TYR A 663 -2.69 11.62 -20.46
N LEU A 664 -2.58 10.29 -20.62
CA LEU A 664 -3.41 9.55 -21.60
C LEU A 664 -4.85 9.43 -21.12
N GLU A 665 -5.05 9.04 -19.85
CA GLU A 665 -6.37 9.04 -19.23
C GLU A 665 -6.95 10.46 -19.12
N PHE A 666 -6.10 11.46 -18.83
CA PHE A 666 -6.53 12.87 -18.86
C PHE A 666 -7.02 13.29 -20.24
N ILE A 667 -6.32 12.94 -21.33
CA ILE A 667 -6.76 13.23 -22.71
C ILE A 667 -8.12 12.54 -22.98
N GLU A 668 -8.27 11.27 -22.62
CA GLU A 668 -9.51 10.51 -22.78
C GLU A 668 -10.69 11.16 -22.03
N ARG A 669 -10.48 11.49 -20.75
CA ARG A 669 -11.45 12.23 -19.91
C ARG A 669 -11.80 13.60 -20.51
N ARG A 670 -10.82 14.38 -21.00
CA ARG A 670 -11.09 15.69 -21.63
C ARG A 670 -11.85 15.57 -22.94
N ILE A 671 -11.62 14.55 -23.75
CA ILE A 671 -12.42 14.27 -24.96
C ILE A 671 -13.88 14.00 -24.56
N ASN A 672 -14.10 13.14 -23.56
CA ASN A 672 -15.44 12.81 -23.06
C ASN A 672 -16.15 14.02 -22.45
N GLU A 673 -15.45 14.87 -21.69
CA GLU A 673 -15.97 16.15 -21.19
C GLU A 673 -16.34 17.12 -22.32
N ILE A 674 -15.52 17.25 -23.36
CA ILE A 674 -15.82 18.13 -24.52
C ILE A 674 -17.08 17.64 -25.24
N ILE A 675 -17.20 16.33 -25.48
CA ILE A 675 -18.40 15.71 -26.04
C ILE A 675 -19.63 16.00 -25.16
N TYR A 676 -19.47 15.92 -23.84
CA TYR A 676 -20.51 16.23 -22.87
C TYR A 676 -20.94 17.71 -22.91
N VAL A 677 -20.00 18.66 -22.97
CA VAL A 677 -20.29 20.10 -23.09
C VAL A 677 -21.00 20.41 -24.41
N ILE A 678 -20.60 19.79 -25.52
CA ILE A 678 -21.27 19.93 -26.83
C ILE A 678 -22.72 19.42 -26.74
N MET A 679 -22.95 18.30 -26.05
CA MET A 679 -24.28 17.74 -25.81
C MET A 679 -25.16 18.69 -24.97
N VAL A 680 -24.64 19.22 -23.86
CA VAL A 680 -25.34 20.21 -23.03
C VAL A 680 -25.66 21.48 -23.83
N TYR A 681 -24.73 21.98 -24.65
CA TYR A 681 -24.98 23.12 -25.55
C TYR A 681 -26.12 22.85 -26.54
N MET A 682 -26.15 21.67 -27.19
CA MET A 682 -27.24 21.28 -28.08
C MET A 682 -28.59 21.25 -27.36
N VAL A 683 -28.63 20.76 -26.11
CA VAL A 683 -29.85 20.79 -25.29
C VAL A 683 -30.28 22.23 -25.02
N ILE A 684 -29.39 23.07 -24.48
CA ILE A 684 -29.74 24.46 -24.12
C ILE A 684 -30.32 25.19 -25.33
N LYS A 685 -29.75 24.96 -26.52
CA LYS A 685 -30.24 25.55 -27.77
C LYS A 685 -31.58 24.97 -28.27
N THR A 686 -31.87 23.68 -28.06
CA THR A 686 -33.25 23.14 -28.30
C THR A 686 -34.26 23.58 -27.24
N GLY A 687 -33.79 23.99 -26.06
CA GLY A 687 -34.59 24.16 -24.86
C GLY A 687 -35.77 25.12 -24.96
N LYS A 688 -35.67 26.20 -25.75
CA LYS A 688 -36.82 27.11 -25.94
C LYS A 688 -38.02 26.44 -26.62
N ILE A 689 -37.79 25.35 -27.37
CA ILE A 689 -38.81 24.63 -28.13
C ILE A 689 -39.22 23.33 -27.42
N SER A 690 -38.27 22.61 -26.81
CA SER A 690 -38.54 21.32 -26.14
C SER A 690 -39.33 21.43 -24.84
N LYS A 691 -39.49 22.64 -24.25
CA LYS A 691 -40.39 22.88 -23.09
C LYS A 691 -41.82 22.42 -23.37
N GLN A 692 -42.25 22.50 -24.62
CA GLN A 692 -43.60 22.14 -25.05
C GLN A 692 -43.85 20.60 -25.09
N TYR A 693 -42.79 19.78 -25.03
CA TYR A 693 -42.86 18.32 -25.22
C TYR A 693 -42.39 17.49 -24.02
N GLY A 694 -41.99 18.15 -22.91
CA GLY A 694 -41.53 17.48 -21.69
C GLY A 694 -40.17 16.76 -21.83
N GLU A 695 -39.47 16.90 -22.96
CA GLU A 695 -38.24 16.17 -23.29
C GLU A 695 -37.04 16.57 -22.41
N PHE A 696 -37.11 17.71 -21.73
CA PHE A 696 -36.09 18.21 -20.80
C PHE A 696 -35.70 17.25 -19.68
N LYS A 697 -36.63 16.41 -19.20
CA LYS A 697 -36.39 15.53 -18.04
C LYS A 697 -35.15 14.64 -18.25
N PHE A 698 -34.93 14.19 -19.48
CA PHE A 698 -33.78 13.37 -19.87
C PHE A 698 -32.43 14.04 -19.54
N VAL A 699 -32.32 15.36 -19.69
CA VAL A 699 -31.03 16.06 -19.61
C VAL A 699 -30.65 16.41 -18.18
N TYR A 700 -31.63 16.78 -17.35
CA TYR A 700 -31.39 16.90 -15.90
C TYR A 700 -30.91 15.57 -15.30
N ILE A 701 -31.42 14.45 -15.81
CA ILE A 701 -31.10 13.10 -15.34
C ILE A 701 -29.72 12.67 -15.83
N MET A 702 -29.33 13.05 -17.05
CA MET A 702 -27.97 12.90 -17.57
C MET A 702 -26.93 13.73 -16.77
N LEU A 703 -27.25 14.98 -16.42
CA LEU A 703 -26.44 15.80 -15.50
C LEU A 703 -26.33 15.16 -14.12
N PHE A 704 -27.44 14.63 -13.60
CA PHE A 704 -27.46 13.92 -12.33
C PHE A 704 -26.61 12.64 -12.37
N THR A 705 -26.66 11.84 -13.44
CA THR A 705 -25.81 10.64 -13.56
C THR A 705 -24.33 10.98 -13.62
N GLY A 706 -23.91 12.00 -14.38
CA GLY A 706 -22.51 12.45 -14.38
C GLY A 706 -22.05 12.99 -13.01
N LEU A 707 -22.93 13.69 -12.29
CA LEU A 707 -22.66 14.12 -10.92
C LEU A 707 -22.58 12.93 -9.94
N MET A 708 -23.44 11.93 -10.08
CA MET A 708 -23.44 10.74 -9.22
C MET A 708 -22.24 9.81 -9.50
N GLU A 709 -21.75 9.77 -10.74
CA GLU A 709 -20.48 9.11 -11.12
C GLU A 709 -19.30 9.78 -10.40
N TYR A 710 -19.18 11.11 -10.51
CA TYR A 710 -18.16 11.89 -9.79
C TYR A 710 -18.28 11.74 -8.25
N LEU A 711 -19.50 11.79 -7.71
CA LEU A 711 -19.75 11.59 -6.28
C LEU A 711 -19.42 10.16 -5.84
N ARG A 712 -19.72 9.13 -6.63
CA ARG A 712 -19.38 7.73 -6.33
C ARG A 712 -17.86 7.58 -6.20
N ASP A 713 -17.11 8.12 -7.14
CA ASP A 713 -15.65 7.97 -7.16
C ASP A 713 -15.02 8.77 -6.00
N TYR A 714 -15.44 10.02 -5.79
CA TYR A 714 -15.01 10.83 -4.64
C TYR A 714 -15.38 10.20 -3.28
N LEU A 715 -16.60 9.65 -3.15
CA LEU A 715 -17.05 8.99 -1.93
C LEU A 715 -16.28 7.69 -1.72
N SER A 716 -16.05 6.87 -2.75
CA SER A 716 -15.25 5.66 -2.66
C SER A 716 -13.90 5.95 -2.00
N ASP A 717 -13.16 6.94 -2.51
CA ASP A 717 -11.85 7.32 -1.94
C ASP A 717 -11.93 7.79 -0.47
N LYS A 718 -13.03 8.46 -0.09
CA LYS A 718 -13.21 9.05 1.25
C LYS A 718 -13.86 8.14 2.28
N THR A 719 -14.78 7.26 1.91
CA THR A 719 -15.60 6.49 2.87
C THR A 719 -14.93 5.20 3.29
N ILE A 720 -14.02 4.68 2.46
CA ILE A 720 -13.09 3.59 2.78
C ILE A 720 -12.16 4.00 3.97
N ILE A 721 -12.09 5.27 4.37
CA ILE A 721 -11.20 5.76 5.45
C ILE A 721 -11.62 5.30 6.88
N LYS A 722 -12.86 4.83 7.09
CA LYS A 722 -13.40 4.54 8.45
C LYS A 722 -13.80 3.08 8.69
N ASP A 723 -13.12 2.11 8.07
CA ASP A 723 -13.33 0.66 8.27
C ASP A 723 -14.74 0.10 7.95
N TYR A 724 -15.70 0.95 7.58
CA TYR A 724 -17.05 0.57 7.20
C TYR A 724 -17.10 0.04 5.76
N TYR A 725 -16.63 -1.19 5.56
CA TYR A 725 -16.82 -1.93 4.31
C TYR A 725 -18.30 -2.01 3.88
N GLY A 726 -19.23 -2.07 4.84
CA GLY A 726 -20.67 -1.97 4.56
C GLY A 726 -21.09 -0.66 3.87
N PHE A 727 -20.38 0.45 4.08
CA PHE A 727 -20.64 1.71 3.37
C PHE A 727 -20.20 1.62 1.91
N PHE A 728 -19.08 0.95 1.62
CA PHE A 728 -18.63 0.70 0.25
C PHE A 728 -19.64 -0.17 -0.52
N ILE A 729 -20.16 -1.23 0.10
CA ILE A 729 -21.28 -2.02 -0.45
C ILE A 729 -22.53 -1.14 -0.67
N LEU A 730 -22.85 -0.25 0.27
CA LEU A 730 -23.99 0.66 0.15
C LEU A 730 -23.85 1.63 -1.03
N ILE A 731 -22.66 2.21 -1.26
CA ILE A 731 -22.38 3.06 -2.45
C ILE A 731 -22.65 2.27 -3.74
N ILE A 732 -22.19 1.02 -3.82
CA ILE A 732 -22.40 0.16 -4.99
C ILE A 732 -23.89 -0.07 -5.24
N ILE A 733 -24.64 -0.46 -4.21
CA ILE A 733 -26.09 -0.69 -4.32
C ILE A 733 -26.82 0.60 -4.75
N ILE A 734 -26.44 1.75 -4.18
CA ILE A 734 -26.97 3.06 -4.58
C ILE A 734 -26.65 3.36 -6.05
N SER A 735 -25.43 3.06 -6.52
CA SER A 735 -25.05 3.22 -7.93
C SER A 735 -25.92 2.36 -8.86
N MET A 736 -26.18 1.09 -8.52
CA MET A 736 -27.06 0.22 -9.31
C MET A 736 -28.52 0.69 -9.33
N ILE A 737 -29.01 1.25 -8.21
CA ILE A 737 -30.34 1.88 -8.14
C ILE A 737 -30.41 3.11 -9.05
N ILE A 738 -29.40 3.98 -9.04
CA ILE A 738 -29.33 5.18 -9.89
C ILE A 738 -29.30 4.79 -11.37
N ASP A 739 -28.53 3.77 -11.73
CA ASP A 739 -28.46 3.21 -13.09
C ASP A 739 -29.81 2.68 -13.56
N THR A 740 -30.53 2.00 -12.66
CA THR A 740 -31.88 1.48 -12.92
C THR A 740 -32.92 2.59 -13.06
N LEU A 741 -32.84 3.62 -12.21
CA LEU A 741 -33.67 4.83 -12.32
C LEU A 741 -33.37 5.56 -13.64
N PHE A 742 -32.12 5.64 -14.06
CA PHE A 742 -31.74 6.23 -15.34
C PHE A 742 -32.40 5.49 -16.51
N VAL A 743 -32.37 4.15 -16.54
CA VAL A 743 -33.09 3.33 -17.55
C VAL A 743 -34.61 3.60 -17.53
N TYR A 744 -35.21 3.67 -16.34
CA TYR A 744 -36.63 3.96 -16.17
C TYR A 744 -37.03 5.35 -16.71
N TYR A 745 -36.21 6.37 -16.46
CA TYR A 745 -36.47 7.72 -16.96
C TYR A 745 -36.14 7.90 -18.45
N LEU A 746 -35.10 7.23 -18.96
CA LEU A 746 -34.71 7.22 -20.37
C LEU A 746 -35.84 6.69 -21.27
N VAL A 747 -36.41 5.53 -20.90
CA VAL A 747 -37.38 4.81 -21.75
C VAL A 747 -38.58 4.26 -21.00
N GLY A 748 -38.41 3.79 -19.75
CA GLY A 748 -39.45 3.12 -18.95
C GLY A 748 -40.78 3.88 -18.88
N SER A 749 -40.74 5.18 -18.57
CA SER A 749 -41.94 6.04 -18.54
C SER A 749 -42.74 6.06 -19.85
N ARG A 750 -42.07 5.93 -21.01
CA ARG A 750 -42.70 5.88 -22.34
C ARG A 750 -43.16 4.48 -22.73
N ILE A 751 -42.46 3.44 -22.26
CA ILE A 751 -42.90 2.05 -22.39
C ILE A 751 -44.22 1.86 -21.65
N ILE A 752 -44.34 2.37 -20.42
CA ILE A 752 -45.60 2.35 -19.64
C ILE A 752 -46.71 3.07 -20.42
N TYR A 753 -46.43 4.25 -20.99
CA TYR A 753 -47.41 4.94 -21.83
C TYR A 753 -47.84 4.11 -23.05
N ALA A 754 -46.91 3.47 -23.76
CA ALA A 754 -47.20 2.63 -24.92
C ALA A 754 -47.91 1.30 -24.57
N ILE A 755 -47.68 0.76 -23.37
CA ILE A 755 -48.41 -0.39 -22.82
C ILE A 755 -49.86 0.00 -22.51
N ASN A 756 -50.08 1.19 -21.94
CA ASN A 756 -51.41 1.65 -21.54
C ASN A 756 -52.28 2.13 -22.71
N HIS A 757 -51.70 2.42 -23.88
CA HIS A 757 -52.42 2.94 -25.07
C HIS A 757 -52.20 2.07 -26.33
N PRO A 758 -52.49 0.75 -26.29
CA PRO A 758 -52.20 -0.16 -27.41
C PRO A 758 -53.01 0.15 -28.67
N GLU A 759 -54.17 0.81 -28.53
CA GLU A 759 -55.04 1.17 -29.65
C GLU A 759 -54.43 2.24 -30.57
N GLU A 760 -53.55 3.11 -30.04
CA GLU A 760 -52.80 4.05 -30.87
C GLU A 760 -51.86 3.33 -31.85
N LEU A 761 -51.34 2.17 -31.48
CA LEU A 761 -50.51 1.36 -32.37
C LEU A 761 -51.30 0.88 -33.58
N LYS A 762 -52.55 0.42 -33.38
CA LYS A 762 -53.44 -0.04 -34.47
C LYS A 762 -53.86 1.12 -35.37
N LYS A 763 -54.34 2.22 -34.76
CA LYS A 763 -54.85 3.39 -35.49
C LYS A 763 -53.80 4.05 -36.39
N ASN A 764 -52.54 4.10 -35.91
CA ASN A 764 -51.45 4.72 -36.66
C ASN A 764 -50.92 3.90 -37.84
N ILE A 765 -51.23 2.61 -37.98
CA ILE A 765 -50.80 1.83 -39.17
C ILE A 765 -51.48 2.34 -40.45
N ILE A 766 -52.72 2.81 -40.34
CA ILE A 766 -53.53 3.26 -41.48
C ILE A 766 -53.23 4.73 -41.84
N ASP A 767 -52.86 5.57 -40.87
CA ASP A 767 -52.86 7.03 -41.03
C ASP A 767 -51.51 7.73 -40.75
N TYR A 768 -50.41 6.96 -40.60
CA TYR A 768 -49.10 7.47 -40.19
C TYR A 768 -48.60 8.68 -41.02
N ASN A 769 -48.85 8.65 -42.32
CA ASN A 769 -48.42 9.69 -43.25
C ASN A 769 -49.28 10.96 -43.16
N SER A 770 -50.57 10.87 -42.80
CA SER A 770 -51.40 12.06 -42.62
C SER A 770 -51.15 12.71 -41.27
N TYR A 771 -51.02 11.93 -40.19
CA TYR A 771 -50.73 12.46 -38.85
C TYR A 771 -49.41 13.24 -38.83
N TYR A 772 -48.33 12.66 -39.37
CA TYR A 772 -47.02 13.32 -39.40
C TYR A 772 -47.01 14.55 -40.34
N ARG A 773 -47.78 14.52 -41.43
CA ARG A 773 -47.96 15.68 -42.32
C ARG A 773 -48.73 16.78 -41.58
N ASN A 774 -49.91 16.51 -41.03
CA ASN A 774 -50.75 17.46 -40.31
C ASN A 774 -50.07 18.08 -39.08
N TYR A 775 -49.27 17.31 -38.35
CA TYR A 775 -48.44 17.78 -37.23
C TYR A 775 -47.38 18.83 -37.68
N LEU A 776 -46.90 18.74 -38.93
CA LEU A 776 -46.00 19.73 -39.52
C LEU A 776 -46.78 20.90 -40.16
N THR A 777 -47.91 20.65 -40.84
CA THR A 777 -48.70 21.72 -41.50
C THR A 777 -49.32 22.69 -40.50
N THR A 778 -49.88 22.19 -39.40
CA THR A 778 -50.49 23.04 -38.34
C THR A 778 -49.49 23.99 -37.67
N ARG A 779 -48.19 23.72 -37.77
CA ARG A 779 -47.13 24.56 -37.17
C ARG A 779 -46.65 25.70 -38.06
N ASN A 780 -46.82 25.61 -39.38
CA ASN A 780 -46.22 26.55 -40.34
C ASN A 780 -47.10 27.74 -40.74
N ILE A 781 -48.39 27.77 -40.39
CA ILE A 781 -49.36 28.69 -41.04
C ILE A 781 -49.83 29.86 -40.15
N THR A 782 -49.95 29.73 -38.82
CA THR A 782 -50.77 30.68 -38.02
C THR A 782 -50.05 31.62 -37.06
N LYS A 783 -48.71 31.60 -36.94
CA LYS A 783 -47.99 32.52 -36.00
C LYS A 783 -46.77 33.28 -36.52
N PHE A 784 -46.38 33.12 -37.78
CA PHE A 784 -45.30 33.91 -38.40
C PHE A 784 -45.77 34.81 -39.56
N ALA A 785 -47.03 34.71 -40.00
CA ALA A 785 -47.58 35.50 -41.11
C ALA A 785 -48.33 36.78 -40.67
N SER A 786 -48.79 36.88 -39.41
CA SER A 786 -49.50 38.05 -38.87
C SER A 786 -48.57 39.01 -38.13
N GLY A 787 -47.41 39.28 -38.73
CA GLY A 787 -46.43 40.28 -38.29
C GLY A 787 -46.35 41.47 -39.24
N SER A 788 -47.47 41.86 -39.84
CA SER A 788 -47.54 43.06 -40.67
C SER A 788 -47.32 44.29 -39.80
N LYS A 789 -46.33 45.09 -40.17
CA LYS A 789 -46.07 46.40 -39.57
C LYS A 789 -47.17 47.37 -39.96
N ASP A 790 -48.04 47.74 -39.03
CA ASP A 790 -48.77 49.01 -39.12
C ASP A 790 -48.09 50.03 -38.19
N ASN A 791 -47.47 51.02 -38.83
CA ASN A 791 -46.92 52.19 -38.15
C ASN A 791 -48.04 53.21 -37.95
N SER A 792 -48.45 53.49 -36.72
CA SER A 792 -49.17 54.75 -36.40
C SER A 792 -48.59 55.40 -35.14
N ILE A 793 -48.01 56.58 -35.35
CA ILE A 793 -47.50 57.48 -34.32
C ILE A 793 -48.71 58.24 -33.74
N GLY A 794 -48.88 58.32 -32.41
CA GLY A 794 -50.10 58.97 -31.90
C GLY A 794 -50.34 59.12 -30.39
N SER A 795 -49.36 59.50 -29.58
CA SER A 795 -49.54 60.18 -28.26
C SER A 795 -50.31 59.43 -27.11
N PRO A 796 -50.24 59.90 -25.85
CA PRO A 796 -50.67 59.12 -24.67
C PRO A 796 -51.87 59.72 -23.90
N TRP A 797 -52.18 59.06 -22.77
CA TRP A 797 -53.01 59.47 -21.62
C TRP A 797 -54.54 59.23 -21.64
N VAL A 798 -55.06 58.91 -20.43
CA VAL A 798 -56.47 58.70 -20.03
C VAL A 798 -57.15 57.48 -20.69
N GLY A 799 -57.95 56.64 -20.03
CA GLY A 799 -58.28 56.53 -18.61
C GLY A 799 -59.72 56.03 -18.38
N SER A 800 -59.86 54.91 -17.68
CA SER A 800 -61.06 54.44 -16.95
C SER A 800 -62.29 53.86 -17.72
N ILE A 801 -63.07 53.08 -16.94
CA ILE A 801 -64.51 52.74 -17.10
C ILE A 801 -64.94 51.50 -17.94
N LYS A 802 -65.19 50.41 -17.19
CA LYS A 802 -66.41 49.55 -17.08
C LYS A 802 -67.18 49.00 -18.31
N GLN A 803 -67.38 47.67 -18.21
CA GLN A 803 -68.65 46.88 -18.26
C GLN A 803 -69.49 46.70 -19.55
N SER A 804 -70.05 45.47 -19.59
CA SER A 804 -71.38 45.04 -20.08
C SER A 804 -71.68 44.95 -21.58
N SER A 805 -71.59 43.71 -22.07
CA SER A 805 -72.67 42.95 -22.75
C SER A 805 -73.64 43.65 -23.72
N ALA A 806 -73.68 43.18 -24.97
CA ALA A 806 -74.94 42.86 -25.66
C ALA A 806 -74.77 41.89 -26.86
N THR A 807 -75.79 41.06 -27.01
CA THR A 807 -76.07 39.93 -27.91
C THR A 807 -76.55 40.34 -29.32
N ILE A 808 -76.87 39.34 -30.19
CA ILE A 808 -77.73 39.38 -31.42
C ILE A 808 -77.01 39.81 -32.73
N ILE A 809 -77.17 39.21 -33.93
CA ILE A 809 -77.64 37.93 -34.53
C ILE A 809 -77.66 38.16 -36.08
N SER A 810 -77.87 37.09 -36.89
CA SER A 810 -78.16 37.06 -38.35
C SER A 810 -76.96 37.24 -39.30
N GLY A 811 -76.87 36.57 -40.45
CA GLY A 811 -77.61 35.43 -41.05
C GLY A 811 -76.70 34.79 -42.12
N LEU A 812 -77.04 33.92 -43.07
CA LEU A 812 -78.24 33.26 -43.62
C LEU A 812 -77.76 31.84 -44.09
N GLU A 813 -78.50 30.73 -43.94
CA GLU A 813 -79.35 30.08 -44.97
C GLU A 813 -78.63 29.64 -46.29
N PHE A 814 -78.92 28.53 -46.99
CA PHE A 814 -80.03 27.55 -46.97
C PHE A 814 -79.65 26.25 -47.75
N SER A 815 -80.37 25.12 -47.55
CA SER A 815 -80.86 24.18 -48.62
C SER A 815 -79.87 23.22 -49.35
N TYR A 816 -80.18 21.95 -49.76
CA TYR A 816 -81.34 21.03 -49.61
C TYR A 816 -80.96 19.52 -49.79
N ASN A 817 -81.89 18.65 -49.34
CA ASN A 817 -82.13 17.20 -49.54
C ASN A 817 -81.42 16.33 -50.62
N SER A 818 -81.27 15.02 -50.30
CA SER A 818 -81.91 13.88 -51.01
C SER A 818 -81.65 12.54 -50.25
N SER A 819 -82.62 11.92 -49.57
CA SER A 819 -83.58 10.87 -50.01
C SER A 819 -83.11 9.40 -49.84
N ASN A 820 -83.91 8.61 -49.08
CA ASN A 820 -84.30 7.20 -49.32
C ASN A 820 -83.23 6.07 -49.14
N ASP A 821 -83.54 4.82 -48.73
CA ASP A 821 -84.79 4.08 -48.43
C ASP A 821 -84.44 2.86 -47.49
N ILE A 822 -85.16 2.55 -46.39
CA ILE A 822 -86.33 1.64 -46.22
C ILE A 822 -86.01 0.14 -45.90
N PHE A 823 -86.65 -0.36 -44.82
CA PHE A 823 -87.01 -1.76 -44.42
C PHE A 823 -86.15 -2.69 -43.52
N ASN A 824 -86.58 -2.78 -42.25
CA ASN A 824 -86.95 -3.96 -41.43
C ASN A 824 -86.75 -5.41 -41.96
N SER A 825 -86.32 -6.35 -41.09
CA SER A 825 -87.27 -7.26 -40.36
C SER A 825 -86.63 -8.32 -39.42
N TYR A 826 -87.08 -8.29 -38.15
CA TYR A 826 -87.56 -9.38 -37.26
C TYR A 826 -86.82 -10.70 -36.87
N ASN A 827 -87.06 -11.04 -35.59
CA ASN A 827 -87.13 -12.35 -34.89
C ASN A 827 -85.81 -13.09 -34.57
N SER A 828 -85.43 -13.24 -33.29
CA SER A 828 -85.93 -14.13 -32.19
C SER A 828 -85.18 -15.48 -32.18
N SER A 829 -84.91 -16.17 -31.06
CA SER A 829 -85.68 -16.26 -29.80
C SER A 829 -84.81 -16.77 -28.62
N ASN A 830 -85.27 -16.56 -27.37
CA ASN A 830 -85.10 -17.42 -26.17
C ASN A 830 -83.67 -17.62 -25.57
N ASP A 831 -83.46 -17.81 -24.26
CA ASP A 831 -84.27 -17.61 -23.04
C ASP A 831 -83.37 -17.69 -21.77
N ILE A 832 -83.98 -17.61 -20.57
CA ILE A 832 -83.48 -18.09 -19.26
C ILE A 832 -82.69 -17.10 -18.36
N PHE A 833 -83.48 -16.28 -17.65
CA PHE A 833 -83.56 -16.18 -16.18
C PHE A 833 -82.38 -15.71 -15.27
N ASN A 834 -82.67 -14.61 -14.56
CA ASN A 834 -82.38 -14.30 -13.14
C ASN A 834 -80.92 -14.09 -12.63
N SER A 835 -80.65 -13.17 -11.68
CA SER A 835 -81.47 -12.09 -11.08
C SER A 835 -80.65 -11.14 -10.16
N TYR A 836 -81.27 -10.01 -9.77
CA TYR A 836 -80.97 -9.11 -8.63
C TYR A 836 -79.77 -8.13 -8.66
N ASN A 837 -80.08 -6.92 -9.14
CA ASN A 837 -80.16 -5.64 -8.39
C ASN A 837 -78.97 -4.96 -7.68
N SER A 838 -78.93 -3.65 -7.95
CA SER A 838 -78.61 -2.49 -7.08
C SER A 838 -77.29 -2.50 -6.31
N SER A 839 -76.33 -1.66 -6.67
CA SER A 839 -76.34 -0.19 -6.44
C SER A 839 -76.38 0.18 -4.96
N ASN A 840 -75.28 0.76 -4.47
CA ASN A 840 -75.34 1.94 -3.60
C ASN A 840 -73.98 2.66 -3.55
N ASP A 841 -73.95 3.77 -4.28
CA ASP A 841 -73.47 5.08 -3.85
C ASP A 841 -72.78 5.24 -2.47
N ILE A 842 -71.57 5.82 -2.54
CA ILE A 842 -71.19 7.12 -1.94
C ILE A 842 -71.00 7.26 -0.40
N PHE A 843 -69.85 7.90 -0.08
CA PHE A 843 -69.51 8.78 1.06
C PHE A 843 -68.91 8.27 2.40
N ASN A 844 -67.69 8.80 2.65
CA ASN A 844 -67.21 9.54 3.84
C ASN A 844 -67.13 8.91 5.25
N LYS A 845 -66.04 9.31 5.93
CA LYS A 845 -65.79 9.36 7.39
C LYS A 845 -65.87 8.03 8.17
N ARG A 846 -64.75 7.72 8.85
CA ARG A 846 -64.70 7.84 10.32
C ARG A 846 -63.27 7.87 10.89
N GLN A 847 -63.14 8.59 11.99
CA GLN A 847 -61.98 8.71 12.86
C GLN A 847 -62.34 8.06 14.21
N ASN A 848 -61.35 7.53 14.95
CA ASN A 848 -61.41 7.05 16.35
C ASN A 848 -62.27 5.77 16.55
N SER A 849 -61.89 4.76 17.36
CA SER A 849 -61.38 4.84 18.74
C SER A 849 -60.95 3.49 19.35
N PHE A 850 -60.07 3.54 20.36
CA PHE A 850 -59.98 2.70 21.59
C PHE A 850 -59.41 1.24 21.62
N THR A 851 -58.20 1.12 22.22
CA THR A 851 -57.75 0.24 23.34
C THR A 851 -58.17 -1.24 23.48
N GLN A 852 -57.22 -2.14 23.80
CA GLN A 852 -56.95 -2.65 25.17
C GLN A 852 -55.68 -3.56 25.27
N LEU A 853 -54.85 -3.30 26.31
CA LEU A 853 -54.15 -4.21 27.28
C LEU A 853 -53.52 -5.56 26.82
N THR A 854 -52.36 -6.02 27.35
CA THR A 854 -51.80 -5.95 28.73
C THR A 854 -50.24 -5.95 28.82
N LYS A 855 -49.69 -5.30 29.87
CA LYS A 855 -48.56 -5.68 30.79
C LYS A 855 -47.22 -6.29 30.25
N THR A 856 -46.03 -6.13 30.84
CA THR A 856 -45.43 -5.28 31.92
C THR A 856 -43.91 -5.55 31.93
N ASN A 857 -43.06 -4.52 32.02
CA ASN A 857 -42.05 -4.33 33.09
C ASN A 857 -41.01 -3.26 32.72
N ASN A 858 -40.66 -2.45 33.72
CA ASN A 858 -39.67 -1.37 33.61
C ASN A 858 -38.27 -1.89 33.96
N SER A 859 -37.24 -1.33 33.32
CA SER A 859 -36.09 -0.80 34.06
C SER A 859 -35.58 0.46 33.36
N SER A 860 -35.40 1.51 34.14
CA SER A 860 -35.05 2.86 33.67
C SER A 860 -33.70 3.27 34.22
N THR A 861 -32.83 3.82 33.39
CA THR A 861 -31.76 4.73 33.83
C THR A 861 -31.82 6.03 33.04
N THR A 862 -32.11 7.10 33.76
CA THR A 862 -32.20 8.47 33.28
C THR A 862 -30.82 9.11 33.25
N ILE A 863 -30.44 9.74 32.13
CA ILE A 863 -29.45 10.83 32.12
C ILE A 863 -30.05 11.98 31.28
N ASN A 864 -30.03 13.17 31.87
CA ASN A 864 -30.56 14.40 31.27
C ASN A 864 -29.57 15.03 30.28
N ASN A 865 -30.12 15.86 29.38
CA ASN A 865 -29.67 17.20 28.97
C ASN A 865 -28.19 17.59 29.17
N THR A 866 -27.51 18.33 28.28
CA THR A 866 -27.82 19.05 27.03
C THR A 866 -26.47 19.60 26.55
N ASN A 867 -26.30 19.90 25.26
CA ASN A 867 -25.66 21.16 24.80
C ASN A 867 -25.66 21.21 23.27
N GLU A 868 -26.29 22.25 22.73
CA GLU A 868 -26.16 22.62 21.33
C GLU A 868 -24.78 23.21 21.06
N TYR A 869 -24.21 22.91 19.89
CA TYR A 869 -23.17 23.75 19.29
C TYR A 869 -23.53 24.00 17.83
N GLN A 870 -23.96 25.22 17.53
CA GLN A 870 -24.11 25.71 16.17
C GLN A 870 -22.71 25.94 15.57
N PHE A 871 -22.43 25.32 14.42
CA PHE A 871 -21.26 25.68 13.61
C PHE A 871 -21.69 26.67 12.52
N ASN A 872 -21.16 27.89 12.61
CA ASN A 872 -21.38 28.95 11.64
C ASN A 872 -20.26 28.89 10.59
N ILE A 873 -20.60 28.75 9.31
CA ILE A 873 -19.62 28.65 8.21
C ILE A 873 -19.58 29.98 7.47
N ASN A 874 -18.43 30.64 7.50
CA ASN A 874 -18.07 31.66 6.51
C ASN A 874 -16.82 31.21 5.76
N ASN A 875 -16.83 31.41 4.45
CA ASN A 875 -15.70 31.18 3.57
C ASN A 875 -14.64 32.29 3.77
N ASP A 876 -13.37 31.96 3.53
CA ASP A 876 -12.57 32.74 2.56
C ASP A 876 -11.33 31.98 2.06
N GLN A 877 -10.73 32.48 0.98
CA GLN A 877 -9.77 31.75 0.15
C GLN A 877 -8.28 32.08 0.42
N ASN A 878 -7.42 31.11 0.11
CA ASN A 878 -6.04 31.26 -0.39
C ASN A 878 -5.04 32.20 0.32
N SER A 879 -4.09 31.60 1.05
CA SER A 879 -2.66 31.99 0.93
C SER A 879 -1.74 30.90 1.48
N TYR A 880 -0.62 30.63 0.78
CA TYR A 880 0.44 29.71 1.23
C TYR A 880 1.45 30.45 2.11
N LEU A 881 1.59 30.11 3.40
CA LEU A 881 2.85 30.20 4.15
C LEU A 881 2.76 29.58 5.56
N SER A 882 3.81 28.83 5.93
CA SER A 882 4.30 28.53 7.30
C SER A 882 3.29 28.40 8.46
N ASN A 883 3.02 27.17 8.91
CA ASN A 883 2.50 26.90 10.26
C ASN A 883 3.65 26.53 11.21
N SER A 884 4.06 27.49 12.04
CA SER A 884 4.79 27.23 13.28
C SER A 884 3.82 26.80 14.38
N TYR A 885 4.09 25.67 15.04
CA TYR A 885 3.37 25.26 16.26
C TYR A 885 4.18 25.62 17.52
N PRO A 886 3.52 25.86 18.67
CA PRO A 886 4.16 26.51 19.81
C PRO A 886 5.10 25.57 20.57
N SER A 887 6.38 25.91 20.58
CA SER A 887 7.35 25.33 21.50
C SER A 887 7.23 25.97 22.88
N ASN A 888 7.07 25.13 23.91
CA ASN A 888 7.27 25.58 25.30
C ASN A 888 8.77 25.84 25.51
N SER A 889 9.16 27.11 25.45
CA SER A 889 10.56 27.53 25.56
C SER A 889 11.00 27.65 27.03
N CYS A 890 11.85 26.73 27.49
CA CYS A 890 12.83 27.07 28.51
C CYS A 890 13.92 27.93 27.86
N THR A 891 13.85 29.24 28.05
CA THR A 891 14.88 30.17 27.56
C THR A 891 16.15 30.08 28.37
N LEU A 892 17.15 29.37 27.84
CA LEU A 892 18.52 29.37 28.33
C LEU A 892 19.32 30.40 27.53
N LEU A 893 19.66 31.54 28.15
CA LEU A 893 20.51 32.55 27.51
C LEU A 893 21.94 32.03 27.41
N LEU A 894 22.47 31.93 26.18
CA LEU A 894 23.89 31.74 25.91
C LEU A 894 24.43 32.92 25.09
N SER A 895 25.19 33.79 25.76
CA SER A 895 25.99 34.85 25.13
C SER A 895 27.22 34.25 24.44
N HIS A 896 27.54 34.74 23.24
CA HIS A 896 28.74 34.33 22.51
C HIS A 896 30.04 34.69 23.27
N SER A 897 30.98 33.75 23.31
CA SER A 897 32.42 34.03 23.47
C SER A 897 33.24 32.99 22.70
N SER A 898 34.42 33.41 22.26
CA SER A 898 35.30 32.73 21.29
C SER A 898 36.05 31.51 21.87
N PRO A 899 36.68 30.65 21.05
CA PRO A 899 37.19 29.36 21.50
C PRO A 899 38.64 29.42 22.03
N SER A 900 38.89 28.74 23.15
CA SER A 900 40.21 28.25 23.56
C SER A 900 40.08 27.11 24.57
N ASP A 901 40.76 26.00 24.25
CA ASP A 901 41.31 24.97 25.16
C ASP A 901 40.39 23.96 25.87
N GLU A 902 41.04 22.87 26.28
CA GLU A 902 40.57 21.50 26.53
C GLU A 902 39.46 21.28 27.59
N PRO A 903 38.62 20.23 27.46
CA PRO A 903 37.73 19.80 28.54
C PRO A 903 38.40 18.77 29.46
N THR A 904 38.87 19.20 30.63
CA THR A 904 39.16 18.27 31.74
C THR A 904 37.88 17.83 32.44
N LEU A 905 37.77 16.51 32.68
CA LEU A 905 36.65 15.85 33.35
C LEU A 905 36.52 16.28 34.83
N TYR A 906 35.31 16.66 35.28
CA TYR A 906 34.97 16.73 36.71
C TYR A 906 33.52 16.30 36.99
N ILE A 907 33.32 15.66 38.14
CA ILE A 907 32.07 15.00 38.56
C ILE A 907 31.40 15.78 39.70
N GLY A 908 30.06 15.87 39.66
CA GLY A 908 29.20 15.97 40.85
C GLY A 908 28.34 17.22 40.99
N HIS A 909 27.01 17.06 41.03
CA HIS A 909 26.25 17.10 42.30
C HIS A 909 24.75 16.78 42.12
N GLU A 910 24.13 16.29 43.20
CA GLU A 910 22.70 16.01 43.32
C GLU A 910 21.84 17.29 43.40
N CYS A 911 20.55 17.17 43.11
CA CYS A 911 19.53 18.15 43.52
C CYS A 911 18.25 17.45 43.99
N THR A 912 18.03 17.46 45.30
CA THR A 912 16.73 17.13 45.92
C THR A 912 15.89 18.39 46.12
N SER A 913 14.59 18.35 45.86
CA SER A 913 13.66 19.33 46.43
C SER A 913 12.31 18.73 46.82
N LYS A 914 12.01 18.79 48.12
CA LYS A 914 10.66 18.66 48.68
C LYS A 914 10.09 20.06 48.90
N SER A 915 8.80 20.27 48.64
CA SER A 915 8.02 21.29 49.34
C SER A 915 6.54 20.89 49.43
N ASN A 916 6.06 20.73 50.67
CA ASN A 916 4.64 20.53 50.99
C ASN A 916 3.87 21.86 50.91
N ILE A 917 2.52 21.78 50.87
CA ILE A 917 1.65 22.50 51.81
C ILE A 917 0.24 21.86 51.86
N ASN A 918 -0.23 21.63 53.09
CA ASN A 918 -1.56 21.14 53.50
C ASN A 918 -2.67 22.19 53.19
N ASN A 919 -3.99 22.06 53.37
CA ASN A 919 -4.92 21.37 54.30
C ASN A 919 -6.34 21.49 53.65
N LEU A 920 -7.48 20.95 54.10
CA LEU A 920 -7.91 19.79 54.92
C LEU A 920 -9.45 19.91 55.12
N LEU A 921 -10.26 18.84 55.00
CA LEU A 921 -11.43 18.60 55.86
C LEU A 921 -12.11 17.22 55.68
N ARG A 922 -12.17 16.49 56.81
CA ARG A 922 -12.93 15.29 57.22
C ARG A 922 -14.18 14.84 56.42
N SER A 923 -14.34 13.52 56.29
CA SER A 923 -15.31 12.75 57.11
C SER A 923 -14.94 11.26 57.23
N THR A 924 -15.47 10.58 58.26
CA THR A 924 -15.08 9.23 58.71
C THR A 924 -16.19 8.19 58.54
N SER A 925 -15.88 6.95 58.14
CA SER A 925 -16.64 5.76 58.52
C SER A 925 -15.87 4.44 58.31
N ALA A 926 -16.32 3.39 59.02
CA ALA A 926 -15.67 2.10 59.24
C ALA A 926 -15.58 1.16 57.99
N GLY A 927 -14.78 0.07 58.12
CA GLY A 927 -14.57 -0.97 57.10
C GLY A 927 -15.71 -2.01 56.99
N PRO A 928 -15.47 -3.33 56.75
CA PRO A 928 -14.26 -4.10 57.09
C PRO A 928 -13.62 -4.92 55.94
N SER A 929 -12.50 -5.56 56.26
CA SER A 929 -11.78 -6.57 55.46
C SER A 929 -12.49 -7.93 55.40
N TYR A 930 -12.32 -8.67 54.29
CA TYR A 930 -12.46 -10.13 54.27
C TYR A 930 -11.32 -10.83 53.54
N ASN A 931 -10.67 -11.77 54.24
CA ASN A 931 -9.89 -12.85 53.66
C ASN A 931 -10.82 -13.88 53.02
N TYR A 932 -10.35 -14.62 52.00
CA TYR A 932 -10.76 -16.02 51.83
C TYR A 932 -9.60 -16.91 51.40
N LYS A 933 -9.58 -18.14 51.95
CA LYS A 933 -8.60 -19.21 51.73
C LYS A 933 -9.18 -20.31 50.84
N ASN A 934 -8.27 -21.12 50.29
CA ASN A 934 -8.50 -22.31 49.46
C ASN A 934 -9.48 -23.37 50.00
N SER A 935 -10.18 -24.03 49.07
CA SER A 935 -10.55 -25.47 49.06
C SER A 935 -10.94 -25.83 47.61
N SER A 936 -10.19 -26.62 46.82
CA SER A 936 -10.02 -28.10 46.84
C SER A 936 -11.27 -28.90 46.44
N SER A 937 -11.11 -29.76 45.40
CA SER A 937 -11.98 -30.89 44.97
C SER A 937 -13.47 -30.57 44.63
N ASP A 938 -14.04 -31.02 43.52
CA ASP A 938 -14.16 -32.46 43.22
C ASP A 938 -14.48 -32.82 41.75
N ASN A 939 -14.51 -34.13 41.49
CA ASN A 939 -14.66 -34.78 40.19
C ASN A 939 -16.01 -34.56 39.49
N TYR A 940 -16.02 -34.51 38.15
CA TYR A 940 -17.11 -35.06 37.34
C TYR A 940 -16.60 -35.73 36.06
N SER A 941 -16.85 -37.02 35.95
CA SER A 941 -16.67 -37.81 34.73
C SER A 941 -18.04 -38.13 34.12
N THR A 942 -18.20 -37.91 32.81
CA THR A 942 -19.33 -38.46 32.07
C THR A 942 -18.94 -38.82 30.64
N PHE A 943 -19.20 -40.09 30.29
CA PHE A 943 -19.05 -40.64 28.95
C PHE A 943 -20.04 -40.00 27.97
N ILE A 944 -19.57 -39.69 26.74
CA ILE A 944 -20.39 -39.89 25.54
C ILE A 944 -19.55 -40.60 24.48
N THR A 945 -20.01 -41.78 24.05
CA THR A 945 -19.45 -42.55 22.93
C THR A 945 -20.36 -42.43 21.71
N LYS A 946 -19.82 -42.03 20.55
CA LYS A 946 -20.31 -42.48 19.22
C LYS A 946 -19.38 -42.13 18.05
N LYS A 947 -18.48 -43.06 17.76
CA LYS A 947 -18.39 -43.78 16.47
C LYS A 947 -18.90 -43.02 15.22
N SER A 948 -17.97 -42.52 14.40
CA SER A 948 -18.10 -42.60 12.94
C SER A 948 -16.74 -42.92 12.31
N SER A 949 -16.78 -43.69 11.23
CA SER A 949 -15.61 -44.17 10.50
C SER A 949 -15.73 -43.73 9.05
N HIS A 950 -14.71 -43.14 8.46
CA HIS A 950 -14.42 -43.35 7.05
C HIS A 950 -12.93 -43.23 6.73
N ARG A 951 -12.50 -44.06 5.78
CA ARG A 951 -11.18 -44.07 5.15
C ARG A 951 -11.19 -43.19 3.90
N HIS A 952 -10.00 -42.99 3.33
CA HIS A 952 -9.70 -42.50 1.98
C HIS A 952 -9.84 -40.97 1.81
N ASN A 953 -8.94 -40.28 1.09
CA ASN A 953 -7.87 -40.75 0.19
C ASN A 953 -6.51 -40.05 0.37
N GLN A 954 -5.47 -40.66 -0.18
CA GLN A 954 -4.18 -40.04 -0.47
C GLN A 954 -4.24 -39.30 -1.81
N SER A 955 -3.66 -38.10 -1.86
CA SER A 955 -2.99 -37.50 -3.03
C SER A 955 -2.13 -36.34 -2.57
#